data_AF-A0A7S6MY51-F1
#
_entry.id   AF-A0A7S6MY51-F1
#
_cell.length_a   1.000
_cell.length_b   1.000
_cell.length_c   1.000
_cell.angle_alpha   90.00
_cell.angle_beta   90.00
_cell.angle_gamma   90.00
#
_symmetry.space_group_name_H-M   'P 1'
#
loop_
_entity.id
_entity.type
_entity.pdbx_description
1 polymer ?
#
loop_
_entity_poly.entity_id
_entity_poly.type
_entity_poly.pdbx_seq_one_letter_code
_entity_poly.pdbx_strand_id
1 'polypeptide(L)'
;MKVLRFFLASALFFAAAITVSAQSFAGGDGTSGNPYQVATAAQLNDVRNYLSSYFIQTADIDLTTETGTSGGAFWNSGSGWNPIGNNASRFLGSYNGNGYSITGLFINRPATWTIGLFGYAGNDVVTPSISNVKLIDVDITGGGDCGALVGRAIKTNISKSSASGSVSGTGFTGGLIGSLINGCIVTESFSNVTVFSSQHQNGGFVGYADVYNEITNCYSTGNVTSTAGTTGGFIGQPRSSTLTNCYSTGAVSSPAPVGGFGGVFHASSANNCFWDTETSGQASSSGGTGKTTAQMKTQGTYTGWDFTTIWQISGDYPDLRLNSRLPAVSVFLTRNSSDVNANVLYPKVGFGSAITSPFSWTPVSPDWTYNAPKCTIYVVPTGSEGIVASSFTVNFDAAKATLSAAAGDNNLFESGIFYTQEAGAGSLEIHTSNISSAINVTPGSGKYLARLIFTMLKPGHMEVTLSDLDFRQYDTDENQQVALSATEHEADIKFYLGDFASSGDETTGDGLININDLSLFASAYWSNHAQVSTLYKSKFDVGPTNASGNYFALPTADGNINFEDLIIFSVGYGKSAGNELPKVKVNPINVTLGEEIVGNTVRVPVYLSGSVEDVRGLSFSFRTGMTLKGVEKAGELNNENGFVIFRQEGDLVQIDAAVIGADKKAISAEGIVAYLVFENKSSLELEAVIARNSFNQDIPVLMKGNSALNITPDAYALSQNYPNPFNPSTAISFALPQASEVTLKIYNTLGQEVAVLINGETMEAGIHTKAFDAGNLTSGVYIYKLTAGSFSAVKKMNLLK
;
A
#
# COMPACT_ATOMS: atom_id res chain seq x y z
N MET A 1 -10.36 75.04 -11.01
CA MET A 1 -9.58 74.88 -9.77
C MET A 1 -10.45 74.11 -8.77
N LYS A 2 -10.15 72.91 -8.26
CA LYS A 2 -9.19 71.85 -8.65
C LYS A 2 -9.98 70.53 -8.60
N VAL A 3 -9.79 69.64 -9.57
CA VAL A 3 -10.37 68.28 -9.52
C VAL A 3 -9.53 67.44 -8.56
N LEU A 4 -10.18 66.80 -7.58
CA LEU A 4 -9.52 65.89 -6.65
C LEU A 4 -9.34 64.53 -7.34
N ARG A 5 -8.10 64.19 -7.72
CA ARG A 5 -7.72 62.84 -8.18
C ARG A 5 -6.72 62.24 -7.21
N PHE A 6 -7.19 61.30 -6.39
CA PHE A 6 -6.32 60.31 -5.75
C PHE A 6 -5.79 59.36 -6.83
N PHE A 7 -4.49 59.10 -6.83
CA PHE A 7 -3.94 57.91 -7.47
C PHE A 7 -4.14 56.73 -6.51
N LEU A 8 -5.06 55.82 -6.82
CA LEU A 8 -5.01 54.46 -6.29
C LEU A 8 -4.33 53.55 -7.32
N ALA A 9 -3.39 52.74 -6.86
CA ALA A 9 -2.74 51.74 -7.70
C ALA A 9 -3.72 50.60 -8.00
N SER A 10 -3.90 50.29 -9.29
CA SER A 10 -4.71 49.16 -9.76
C SER A 10 -3.90 47.86 -9.68
N ALA A 11 -4.15 47.04 -8.66
CA ALA A 11 -3.67 45.67 -8.63
C ALA A 11 -4.60 44.78 -9.48
N LEU A 12 -4.16 44.36 -10.66
CA LEU A 12 -4.80 43.23 -11.37
C LEU A 12 -4.41 41.93 -10.67
N PHE A 13 -5.36 41.28 -10.02
CA PHE A 13 -5.22 39.88 -9.64
C PHE A 13 -5.49 39.01 -10.88
N PHE A 14 -4.42 38.55 -11.53
CA PHE A 14 -4.50 37.40 -12.41
C PHE A 14 -4.49 36.14 -11.54
N ALA A 15 -5.64 35.46 -11.43
CA ALA A 15 -5.69 34.12 -10.87
C ALA A 15 -5.09 33.15 -11.91
N ALA A 16 -3.79 32.87 -11.79
CA ALA A 16 -3.18 31.77 -12.51
C ALA A 16 -3.78 30.46 -11.99
N ALA A 17 -4.30 29.62 -12.89
CA ALA A 17 -4.74 28.28 -12.52
C ALA A 17 -3.52 27.49 -12.02
N ILE A 18 -3.55 27.07 -10.76
CA ILE A 18 -2.54 26.15 -10.22
C ILE A 18 -2.83 24.78 -10.81
N THR A 19 -2.15 24.46 -11.91
CA THR A 19 -1.97 23.07 -12.33
C THR A 19 -1.09 22.39 -11.28
N VAL A 20 -1.71 21.57 -10.43
CA VAL A 20 -0.97 20.60 -9.61
C VAL A 20 -0.24 19.68 -10.58
N SER A 21 1.09 19.75 -10.60
CA SER A 21 1.90 18.83 -11.41
C SER A 21 1.74 17.42 -10.88
N ALA A 22 1.57 16.44 -11.76
CA ALA A 22 1.64 15.04 -11.39
C ALA A 22 2.94 14.75 -10.62
N GLN A 23 2.86 13.92 -9.58
CA GLN A 23 4.00 13.57 -8.74
C GLN A 23 5.06 12.87 -9.60
N SER A 24 6.23 13.50 -9.76
CA SER A 24 7.27 13.00 -10.68
C SER A 24 7.96 11.73 -10.20
N PHE A 25 7.98 11.48 -8.89
CA PHE A 25 8.65 10.36 -8.23
C PHE A 25 7.66 9.28 -7.77
N ALA A 26 8.15 8.05 -7.57
CA ALA A 26 7.30 6.90 -7.18
C ALA A 26 6.71 7.02 -5.76
N GLY A 27 7.29 7.90 -4.95
CA GLY A 27 6.91 8.18 -3.56
C GLY A 27 7.87 9.20 -2.95
N GLY A 28 7.66 9.52 -1.67
CA GLY A 28 8.47 10.48 -0.93
C GLY A 28 8.09 11.96 -1.13
N ASP A 29 8.57 12.80 -0.21
CA ASP A 29 8.46 14.27 -0.24
C ASP A 29 9.83 14.96 -0.42
N GLY A 30 10.91 14.17 -0.48
CA GLY A 30 12.26 14.67 -0.69
C GLY A 30 12.95 15.19 0.57
N THR A 31 12.38 14.96 1.76
CA THR A 31 13.06 15.16 3.05
C THR A 31 13.96 13.97 3.42
N SER A 32 14.85 14.15 4.40
CA SER A 32 15.74 13.08 4.87
C SER A 32 15.02 11.90 5.52
N GLY A 33 13.82 12.12 6.08
CA GLY A 33 12.98 11.06 6.66
C GLY A 33 12.03 10.41 5.65
N ASN A 34 11.85 11.00 4.46
CA ASN A 34 10.93 10.52 3.43
C ASN A 34 11.46 10.87 2.02
N PRO A 35 12.63 10.32 1.63
CA PRO A 35 13.31 10.68 0.39
C PRO A 35 12.47 10.32 -0.85
N TYR A 36 12.62 11.11 -1.92
CA TYR A 36 11.98 10.83 -3.20
C TYR A 36 12.45 9.49 -3.76
N GLN A 37 11.48 8.63 -4.13
CA GLN A 37 11.74 7.29 -4.63
C GLN A 37 11.98 7.31 -6.15
N VAL A 38 13.13 6.77 -6.56
CA VAL A 38 13.60 6.75 -7.94
C VAL A 38 13.61 5.31 -8.45
N ALA A 39 12.64 4.94 -9.28
CA ALA A 39 12.47 3.60 -9.85
C ALA A 39 12.70 3.53 -11.37
N THR A 40 12.80 4.68 -12.05
CA THR A 40 12.85 4.75 -13.53
C THR A 40 13.84 5.78 -14.06
N ALA A 41 14.24 5.65 -15.32
CA ALA A 41 15.09 6.61 -16.02
C ALA A 41 14.52 8.03 -16.04
N ALA A 42 13.20 8.18 -16.19
CA ALA A 42 12.50 9.46 -16.14
C ALA A 42 12.59 10.10 -14.74
N GLN A 43 12.42 9.30 -13.68
CA GLN A 43 12.58 9.76 -12.30
C GLN A 43 14.02 10.17 -11.99
N LEU A 44 14.99 9.39 -12.45
CA LEU A 44 16.41 9.74 -12.33
C LEU A 44 16.73 11.05 -13.08
N ASN A 45 16.09 11.29 -14.23
CA ASN A 45 16.19 12.55 -14.93
C ASN A 45 15.66 13.71 -14.07
N ASP A 46 14.48 13.55 -13.46
CA ASP A 46 13.81 14.61 -12.71
C ASP A 46 14.51 15.02 -11.40
N VAL A 47 15.46 14.22 -10.88
CA VAL A 47 16.37 14.60 -9.78
C VAL A 47 17.01 15.98 -10.02
N ARG A 48 17.31 16.34 -11.28
CA ARG A 48 17.90 17.65 -11.64
C ARG A 48 17.03 18.87 -11.35
N ASN A 49 15.73 18.66 -11.12
CA ASN A 49 14.77 19.72 -10.78
C ASN A 49 14.70 19.97 -9.26
N TYR A 50 15.25 19.05 -8.45
CA TYR A 50 15.10 19.00 -6.99
C TYR A 50 16.48 18.87 -6.30
N LEU A 51 17.46 19.66 -6.75
CA LEU A 51 18.88 19.51 -6.44
C LEU A 51 19.29 19.56 -4.96
N SER A 52 18.40 19.99 -4.05
CA SER A 52 18.64 20.05 -2.59
C SER A 52 17.84 19.00 -1.80
N SER A 53 17.09 18.13 -2.47
CA SER A 53 16.26 17.09 -1.86
C SER A 53 17.03 15.78 -1.62
N TYR A 54 16.41 14.88 -0.87
CA TYR A 54 16.89 13.54 -0.60
C TYR A 54 16.20 12.53 -1.53
N PHE A 55 16.96 11.58 -2.05
CA PHE A 55 16.52 10.56 -3.02
C PHE A 55 16.99 9.18 -2.59
N ILE A 56 16.14 8.18 -2.82
CA ILE A 56 16.48 6.76 -2.69
C ILE A 56 16.06 6.01 -3.95
N GLN A 57 16.95 5.19 -4.49
CA GLN A 57 16.65 4.34 -5.64
C GLN A 57 15.93 3.07 -5.15
N THR A 58 14.86 2.68 -5.85
CA THR A 58 13.98 1.57 -5.47
C THR A 58 13.86 0.47 -6.54
N ALA A 59 14.55 0.62 -7.67
CA ALA A 59 14.67 -0.40 -8.71
C ALA A 59 15.99 -0.22 -9.50
N ASP A 60 16.40 -1.27 -10.21
CA ASP A 60 17.45 -1.17 -11.24
C ASP A 60 16.97 -0.27 -12.40
N ILE A 61 17.84 0.62 -12.87
CA ILE A 61 17.51 1.61 -13.90
C ILE A 61 18.34 1.31 -15.15
N ASP A 62 17.67 0.93 -16.24
CA ASP A 62 18.29 0.75 -17.55
C ASP A 62 18.13 2.03 -18.39
N LEU A 63 19.25 2.56 -18.90
CA LEU A 63 19.31 3.70 -19.82
C LEU A 63 19.54 3.26 -21.27
N THR A 64 19.71 1.97 -21.54
CA THR A 64 19.92 1.40 -22.90
C THR A 64 18.60 1.19 -23.66
N THR A 65 17.51 0.88 -22.95
CA THR A 65 16.21 0.51 -23.56
C THR A 65 15.48 1.67 -24.23
N GLU A 66 15.94 2.91 -24.03
CA GLU A 66 15.49 4.12 -24.74
C GLU A 66 16.10 4.16 -26.16
N THR A 67 15.86 3.10 -26.92
CA THR A 67 16.61 2.74 -28.13
C THR A 67 16.58 3.83 -29.20
N GLY A 68 17.77 4.23 -29.66
CA GLY A 68 17.93 4.90 -30.95
C GLY A 68 18.84 6.11 -30.91
N THR A 69 19.91 6.05 -31.72
CA THR A 69 20.55 7.24 -32.29
C THR A 69 19.48 8.24 -32.74
N SER A 70 19.45 9.40 -32.10
CA SER A 70 18.42 10.45 -32.20
C SER A 70 16.98 10.01 -31.85
N GLY A 71 16.56 10.07 -30.58
CA GLY A 71 15.12 10.06 -30.28
C GLY A 71 14.62 9.96 -28.84
N GLY A 72 15.37 9.33 -27.91
CA GLY A 72 14.92 9.19 -26.51
C GLY A 72 14.73 10.55 -25.82
N ALA A 73 13.70 10.70 -24.99
CA ALA A 73 13.27 11.98 -24.40
C ALA A 73 14.35 12.73 -23.58
N PHE A 74 15.40 12.00 -23.16
CA PHE A 74 16.47 12.50 -22.30
C PHE A 74 17.83 12.62 -23.00
N TRP A 75 17.96 12.17 -24.26
CA TRP A 75 19.24 11.97 -24.99
C TRP A 75 19.77 13.15 -25.81
N ASN A 76 19.23 14.36 -25.59
CA ASN A 76 19.82 15.64 -26.02
C ASN A 76 20.39 15.64 -27.45
N SER A 77 19.62 15.15 -28.44
CA SER A 77 20.00 15.09 -29.86
C SER A 77 21.34 14.37 -30.14
N GLY A 78 21.69 13.35 -29.35
CA GLY A 78 22.91 12.56 -29.50
C GLY A 78 24.06 12.97 -28.56
N SER A 79 23.88 13.99 -27.74
CA SER A 79 24.82 14.32 -26.65
C SER A 79 24.65 13.46 -25.38
N GLY A 80 23.67 12.54 -25.37
CA GLY A 80 23.42 11.64 -24.23
C GLY A 80 22.91 12.38 -22.99
N TRP A 81 23.25 11.87 -21.80
CA TRP A 81 22.81 12.40 -20.52
C TRP A 81 23.24 13.86 -20.35
N ASN A 82 22.36 14.65 -19.76
CA ASN A 82 22.72 15.97 -19.24
C ASN A 82 23.01 15.81 -17.73
N PRO A 83 24.25 16.04 -17.27
CA PRO A 83 24.63 15.78 -15.89
C PRO A 83 23.72 16.47 -14.85
N ILE A 84 23.47 15.77 -13.73
CA ILE A 84 22.73 16.34 -12.60
C ILE A 84 23.62 17.37 -11.90
N GLY A 85 23.19 18.62 -11.90
CA GLY A 85 23.94 19.72 -11.31
C GLY A 85 25.08 20.26 -12.19
N ASN A 86 25.26 21.57 -12.16
CA ASN A 86 26.29 22.32 -12.88
C ASN A 86 26.80 23.49 -12.00
N ASN A 87 27.76 24.28 -12.49
CA ASN A 87 28.37 25.35 -11.68
C ASN A 87 27.38 26.40 -11.14
N ALA A 88 26.29 26.70 -11.88
CA ALA A 88 25.27 27.66 -11.47
C ALA A 88 24.19 27.05 -10.56
N SER A 89 23.82 25.80 -10.81
CA SER A 89 22.83 25.04 -10.02
C SER A 89 23.44 23.69 -9.65
N ARG A 90 24.09 23.61 -8.48
CA ARG A 90 24.83 22.42 -8.03
C ARG A 90 23.91 21.44 -7.31
N PHE A 91 24.26 20.15 -7.32
CA PHE A 91 23.60 19.17 -6.46
C PHE A 91 24.05 19.36 -5.00
N LEU A 92 23.11 19.65 -4.10
CA LEU A 92 23.33 19.93 -2.68
C LEU A 92 22.56 18.98 -1.75
N GLY A 93 21.78 18.05 -2.32
CA GLY A 93 20.93 17.09 -1.61
C GLY A 93 21.63 15.76 -1.28
N SER A 94 20.85 14.69 -1.20
CA SER A 94 21.37 13.33 -0.98
C SER A 94 20.82 12.36 -2.03
N TYR A 95 21.68 11.53 -2.63
CA TYR A 95 21.24 10.42 -3.48
C TYR A 95 21.77 9.10 -2.94
N ASN A 96 20.88 8.19 -2.57
CA ASN A 96 21.20 6.82 -2.18
C ASN A 96 20.75 5.84 -3.27
N GLY A 97 21.69 5.25 -4.02
CA GLY A 97 21.42 4.23 -5.03
C GLY A 97 20.94 2.88 -4.46
N ASN A 98 21.00 2.72 -3.13
CA ASN A 98 20.45 1.58 -2.39
C ASN A 98 20.90 0.19 -2.90
N GLY A 99 22.07 0.11 -3.54
CA GLY A 99 22.62 -1.11 -4.13
C GLY A 99 22.08 -1.48 -5.51
N TYR A 100 21.07 -0.76 -6.01
CA TYR A 100 20.55 -0.92 -7.37
C TYR A 100 21.52 -0.38 -8.42
N SER A 101 21.45 -0.96 -9.62
CA SER A 101 22.25 -0.56 -10.77
C SER A 101 21.64 0.60 -11.56
N ILE A 102 22.51 1.36 -12.23
CA ILE A 102 22.16 2.23 -13.34
C ILE A 102 23.01 1.79 -14.52
N THR A 103 22.39 1.20 -15.55
CA THR A 103 23.07 0.57 -16.68
C THR A 103 23.00 1.44 -17.93
N GLY A 104 24.08 1.52 -18.71
CA GLY A 104 24.06 2.16 -20.04
C GLY A 104 24.13 3.69 -20.02
N LEU A 105 24.80 4.29 -19.04
CA LEU A 105 24.95 5.75 -18.95
C LEU A 105 25.83 6.29 -20.08
N PHE A 106 25.20 6.81 -21.13
CA PHE A 106 25.87 7.44 -22.26
C PHE A 106 25.96 8.98 -22.12
N ILE A 107 27.14 9.57 -22.31
CA ILE A 107 27.36 11.03 -22.41
C ILE A 107 28.31 11.32 -23.56
N ASN A 108 27.97 12.25 -24.46
CA ASN A 108 28.88 12.73 -25.49
C ASN A 108 28.91 14.26 -25.55
N ARG A 109 29.77 14.85 -24.71
CA ARG A 109 29.90 16.29 -24.48
C ARG A 109 31.38 16.74 -24.40
N PRO A 110 32.19 16.53 -25.45
CA PRO A 110 33.65 16.75 -25.42
C PRO A 110 34.08 18.21 -25.16
N ALA A 111 33.19 19.19 -25.35
CA ALA A 111 33.47 20.60 -25.05
C ALA A 111 32.99 21.06 -23.66
N THR A 112 32.29 20.20 -22.91
CA THR A 112 31.65 20.56 -21.65
C THR A 112 32.47 20.08 -20.46
N TRP A 113 32.64 20.97 -19.49
CA TRP A 113 33.32 20.67 -18.22
C TRP A 113 32.30 20.18 -17.18
N THR A 114 32.75 19.48 -16.15
CA THR A 114 31.93 18.89 -15.06
C THR A 114 30.94 17.84 -15.59
N ILE A 115 31.49 16.67 -15.95
CA ILE A 115 30.79 15.55 -16.62
C ILE A 115 30.78 14.30 -15.75
N GLY A 116 29.59 13.69 -15.64
CA GLY A 116 29.29 12.43 -14.96
C GLY A 116 27.77 12.25 -14.83
N LEU A 117 27.30 11.25 -14.10
CA LEU A 117 25.88 11.19 -13.69
C LEU A 117 25.49 12.49 -12.97
N PHE A 118 26.32 12.89 -12.00
CA PHE A 118 26.33 14.20 -11.38
C PHE A 118 27.45 15.04 -12.00
N GLY A 119 27.12 16.21 -12.55
CA GLY A 119 28.14 17.11 -13.11
C GLY A 119 28.89 17.82 -12.00
N TYR A 120 28.15 18.49 -11.12
CA TYR A 120 28.70 19.32 -10.06
C TYR A 120 27.94 19.12 -8.74
N ALA A 121 28.61 18.56 -7.74
CA ALA A 121 28.11 18.36 -6.39
C ALA A 121 28.78 19.30 -5.37
N GLY A 122 27.98 19.84 -4.46
CA GLY A 122 28.41 20.52 -3.23
C GLY A 122 28.95 21.95 -3.37
N ASN A 123 29.19 22.57 -2.22
CA ASN A 123 29.83 23.87 -2.08
C ASN A 123 30.43 23.99 -0.67
N ASP A 124 31.07 25.13 -0.35
CA ASP A 124 31.76 25.31 0.94
C ASP A 124 30.81 25.33 2.16
N VAL A 125 29.51 25.56 1.93
CA VAL A 125 28.47 25.61 2.96
C VAL A 125 27.86 24.22 3.20
N VAL A 126 27.28 23.63 2.15
CA VAL A 126 26.47 22.40 2.21
C VAL A 126 27.27 21.19 1.73
N THR A 127 27.25 20.12 2.52
CA THR A 127 27.87 18.83 2.22
C THR A 127 26.81 17.83 1.75
N PRO A 128 26.66 17.62 0.43
CA PRO A 128 25.77 16.58 -0.09
C PRO A 128 26.36 15.18 0.13
N SER A 129 25.51 14.18 -0.02
CA SER A 129 25.89 12.76 0.03
C SER A 129 25.46 12.01 -1.24
N ILE A 130 26.37 11.23 -1.81
CA ILE A 130 26.10 10.32 -2.94
C ILE A 130 26.57 8.93 -2.49
N SER A 131 25.65 7.98 -2.33
CA SER A 131 25.96 6.69 -1.70
C SER A 131 25.32 5.51 -2.43
N ASN A 132 25.95 4.33 -2.36
CA ASN A 132 25.44 3.06 -2.90
C ASN A 132 25.03 3.11 -4.39
N VAL A 133 25.67 3.94 -5.22
CA VAL A 133 25.35 4.07 -6.65
C VAL A 133 26.22 3.12 -7.47
N LYS A 134 25.61 2.15 -8.16
CA LYS A 134 26.31 1.18 -9.01
C LYS A 134 26.09 1.48 -10.49
N LEU A 135 27.03 2.18 -11.13
CA LEU A 135 27.00 2.39 -12.58
C LEU A 135 27.57 1.16 -13.31
N ILE A 136 26.86 0.70 -14.34
CA ILE A 136 27.26 -0.44 -15.18
C ILE A 136 27.27 0.02 -16.64
N ASP A 137 28.30 -0.37 -17.38
CA ASP A 137 28.40 -0.12 -18.84
C ASP A 137 28.22 1.36 -19.21
N VAL A 138 29.03 2.24 -18.60
CA VAL A 138 29.04 3.66 -18.96
C VAL A 138 29.84 3.90 -20.24
N ASP A 139 29.39 4.83 -21.08
CA ASP A 139 30.18 5.36 -22.19
C ASP A 139 30.12 6.90 -22.17
N ILE A 140 31.18 7.51 -21.65
CA ILE A 140 31.20 8.93 -21.31
C ILE A 140 32.35 9.62 -22.02
N THR A 141 32.06 10.69 -22.75
CA THR A 141 33.03 11.59 -23.37
C THR A 141 32.79 13.02 -22.89
N GLY A 142 33.79 13.62 -22.24
CA GLY A 142 33.71 14.95 -21.62
C GLY A 142 34.93 15.84 -21.84
N GLY A 143 34.80 17.13 -21.57
CA GLY A 143 35.88 18.11 -21.74
C GLY A 143 36.89 18.14 -20.58
N GLY A 144 36.42 18.20 -19.34
CA GLY A 144 37.28 18.25 -18.14
C GLY A 144 36.45 18.20 -16.86
N ASP A 145 37.07 17.84 -15.73
CA ASP A 145 36.32 17.36 -14.54
C ASP A 145 35.35 16.24 -14.95
N CYS A 146 35.89 15.18 -15.53
CA CYS A 146 35.15 14.09 -16.15
C CYS A 146 35.32 12.81 -15.32
N GLY A 147 34.22 12.21 -14.86
CA GLY A 147 34.21 10.90 -14.23
C GLY A 147 32.82 10.27 -14.25
N ALA A 148 32.72 8.94 -14.11
CA ALA A 148 31.44 8.27 -14.33
C ALA A 148 30.33 8.73 -13.37
N LEU A 149 30.64 8.83 -12.07
CA LEU A 149 29.67 9.18 -11.03
C LEU A 149 29.59 10.69 -10.83
N VAL A 150 30.74 11.35 -10.59
CA VAL A 150 30.80 12.80 -10.32
C VAL A 150 31.88 13.48 -11.15
N GLY A 151 31.51 14.52 -11.88
CA GLY A 151 32.48 15.37 -12.58
C GLY A 151 33.35 16.18 -11.63
N ARG A 152 32.73 17.08 -10.86
CA ARG A 152 33.39 17.83 -9.77
C ARG A 152 32.58 17.75 -8.48
N ALA A 153 33.24 17.37 -7.39
CA ALA A 153 32.71 17.41 -6.04
C ALA A 153 33.41 18.49 -5.21
N ILE A 154 32.65 19.23 -4.40
CA ILE A 154 33.17 20.14 -3.38
C ILE A 154 32.59 19.72 -2.03
N LYS A 155 33.43 19.49 -1.01
CA LYS A 155 33.01 19.19 0.36
C LYS A 155 31.88 18.15 0.45
N THR A 156 31.95 17.11 -0.38
CA THR A 156 30.89 16.12 -0.63
C THR A 156 31.28 14.76 -0.06
N ASN A 157 30.29 14.02 0.48
CA ASN A 157 30.47 12.65 0.93
C ASN A 157 30.09 11.68 -0.20
N ILE A 158 31.01 10.81 -0.63
CA ILE A 158 30.77 9.79 -1.65
C ILE A 158 31.08 8.42 -1.03
N SER A 159 30.15 7.47 -1.02
CA SER A 159 30.41 6.16 -0.40
C SER A 159 29.78 4.98 -1.12
N LYS A 160 30.34 3.78 -0.93
CA LYS A 160 29.76 2.50 -1.40
C LYS A 160 29.38 2.47 -2.88
N SER A 161 30.04 3.27 -3.71
CA SER A 161 29.63 3.54 -5.10
C SER A 161 30.67 3.04 -6.10
N SER A 162 30.21 2.67 -7.29
CA SER A 162 31.05 2.01 -8.29
C SER A 162 30.70 2.36 -9.73
N ALA A 163 31.65 2.16 -10.63
CA ALA A 163 31.42 2.26 -12.08
C ALA A 163 32.21 1.21 -12.87
N SER A 164 31.65 0.77 -14.01
CA SER A 164 32.32 0.02 -15.07
C SER A 164 31.95 0.58 -16.46
N GLY A 165 32.79 0.35 -17.47
CA GLY A 165 32.62 0.90 -18.82
C GLY A 165 33.83 1.74 -19.26
N SER A 166 33.61 2.82 -20.00
CA SER A 166 34.65 3.75 -20.46
C SER A 166 34.36 5.22 -20.20
N VAL A 167 35.38 5.97 -19.80
CA VAL A 167 35.37 7.43 -19.64
C VAL A 167 36.51 8.04 -20.46
N SER A 168 36.16 8.96 -21.36
CA SER A 168 37.06 9.74 -22.21
C SER A 168 37.04 11.20 -21.80
N GLY A 169 38.21 11.83 -21.59
CA GLY A 169 38.31 13.21 -21.12
C GLY A 169 39.47 14.02 -21.72
N THR A 170 39.27 15.32 -21.93
CA THR A 170 40.34 16.25 -22.38
C THR A 170 40.94 17.11 -21.26
N GLY A 171 40.65 16.79 -20.00
CA GLY A 171 41.01 17.57 -18.81
C GLY A 171 41.21 16.67 -17.59
N PHE A 172 40.91 17.15 -16.37
CA PHE A 172 40.94 16.30 -15.18
C PHE A 172 39.97 15.11 -15.36
N THR A 173 40.49 13.89 -15.44
CA THR A 173 39.70 12.71 -15.81
C THR A 173 39.94 11.57 -14.81
N GLY A 174 38.87 11.09 -14.17
CA GLY A 174 38.89 9.92 -13.29
C GLY A 174 37.90 8.86 -13.75
N GLY A 175 38.13 7.58 -13.45
CA GLY A 175 37.16 6.54 -13.79
C GLY A 175 35.83 6.73 -13.04
N LEU A 176 35.87 6.98 -11.73
CA LEU A 176 34.67 7.26 -10.93
C LEU A 176 34.42 8.78 -10.77
N ILE A 177 35.47 9.56 -10.51
CA ILE A 177 35.36 10.97 -10.10
C ILE A 177 36.38 11.84 -10.85
N GLY A 178 35.94 12.92 -11.50
CA GLY A 178 36.85 13.85 -12.18
C GLY A 178 37.74 14.63 -11.20
N SER A 179 37.11 15.41 -10.32
CA SER A 179 37.80 16.28 -9.34
C SER A 179 37.16 16.30 -7.95
N LEU A 180 37.98 16.22 -6.90
CA LEU A 180 37.62 16.42 -5.49
C LEU A 180 38.20 17.74 -4.96
N ILE A 181 37.37 18.60 -4.36
CA ILE A 181 37.79 19.93 -3.89
C ILE A 181 37.35 20.14 -2.42
N ASN A 182 38.24 20.73 -1.62
CA ASN A 182 37.95 21.27 -0.29
C ASN A 182 37.15 20.33 0.64
N GLY A 183 37.78 19.27 1.15
CA GLY A 183 37.18 18.45 2.21
C GLY A 183 36.12 17.45 1.76
N CYS A 184 36.25 16.85 0.58
CA CYS A 184 35.43 15.69 0.21
C CYS A 184 35.89 14.43 0.96
N ILE A 185 34.93 13.58 1.33
CA ILE A 185 35.18 12.27 1.95
C ILE A 185 34.70 11.20 0.97
N VAL A 186 35.57 10.27 0.58
CA VAL A 186 35.27 9.18 -0.34
C VAL A 186 35.58 7.84 0.32
N THR A 187 34.58 6.98 0.55
CA THR A 187 34.78 5.68 1.22
C THR A 187 34.23 4.48 0.47
N GLU A 188 34.85 3.31 0.64
CA GLU A 188 34.27 2.01 0.25
C GLU A 188 33.78 1.98 -1.22
N SER A 189 34.51 2.62 -2.12
CA SER A 189 34.07 2.88 -3.50
C SER A 189 35.13 2.43 -4.51
N PHE A 190 34.71 2.00 -5.70
CA PHE A 190 35.64 1.42 -6.67
C PHE A 190 35.37 1.77 -8.14
N SER A 191 36.38 1.58 -8.99
CA SER A 191 36.33 1.84 -10.42
C SER A 191 36.87 0.66 -11.23
N ASN A 192 36.04 0.11 -12.11
CA ASN A 192 36.47 -0.78 -13.19
C ASN A 192 36.26 -0.09 -14.56
N VAL A 193 36.44 1.23 -14.61
CA VAL A 193 36.27 2.06 -15.81
C VAL A 193 37.59 2.17 -16.57
N THR A 194 37.56 1.89 -17.87
CA THR A 194 38.69 2.19 -18.75
C THR A 194 38.73 3.69 -19.05
N VAL A 195 39.82 4.35 -18.68
CA VAL A 195 39.99 5.80 -18.80
C VAL A 195 40.88 6.12 -20.00
N PHE A 196 40.35 6.95 -20.91
CA PHE A 196 41.09 7.57 -22.00
C PHE A 196 41.21 9.07 -21.75
N SER A 197 42.43 9.62 -21.83
CA SER A 197 42.63 11.05 -21.57
C SER A 197 43.66 11.67 -22.50
N SER A 198 43.63 13.00 -22.65
CA SER A 198 44.56 13.70 -23.55
C SER A 198 45.32 14.89 -22.96
N GLN A 199 44.99 15.36 -21.76
CA GLN A 199 45.68 16.46 -21.07
C GLN A 199 45.58 16.32 -19.54
N HIS A 200 46.17 17.28 -18.80
CA HIS A 200 45.97 17.50 -17.36
C HIS A 200 46.34 16.34 -16.41
N GLN A 201 45.47 15.96 -15.47
CA GLN A 201 45.74 15.03 -14.36
C GLN A 201 44.69 13.93 -14.39
N ASN A 202 45.14 12.68 -14.51
CA ASN A 202 44.28 11.55 -14.87
C ASN A 202 44.47 10.37 -13.92
N GLY A 203 43.38 9.69 -13.55
CA GLY A 203 43.42 8.55 -12.62
C GLY A 203 42.38 7.48 -12.92
N GLY A 204 42.66 6.24 -12.54
CA GLY A 204 41.67 5.15 -12.68
C GLY A 204 40.47 5.31 -11.75
N PHE A 205 40.66 5.98 -10.60
CA PHE A 205 39.60 6.33 -9.65
C PHE A 205 39.27 7.82 -9.65
N VAL A 206 40.27 8.68 -9.38
CA VAL A 206 40.14 10.14 -9.26
C VAL A 206 41.15 10.86 -10.17
N GLY A 207 40.70 11.82 -10.99
CA GLY A 207 41.61 12.64 -11.80
C GLY A 207 42.46 13.58 -10.95
N TYR A 208 41.80 14.51 -10.24
CA TYR A 208 42.45 15.52 -9.41
C TYR A 208 41.84 15.57 -8.00
N ALA A 209 42.67 15.75 -6.97
CA ALA A 209 42.20 16.09 -5.63
C ALA A 209 42.94 17.32 -5.10
N ASP A 210 42.18 18.36 -4.77
CA ASP A 210 42.69 19.56 -4.09
C ASP A 210 42.83 19.31 -2.58
N VAL A 211 42.79 20.35 -1.74
CA VAL A 211 43.11 20.25 -0.31
C VAL A 211 42.07 19.51 0.54
N TYR A 212 42.58 18.86 1.60
CA TYR A 212 41.83 18.26 2.71
C TYR A 212 40.87 17.12 2.36
N ASN A 213 41.01 16.50 1.19
CA ASN A 213 40.16 15.35 0.83
C ASN A 213 40.66 14.08 1.53
N GLU A 214 39.73 13.21 1.91
CA GLU A 214 39.98 11.90 2.51
C GLU A 214 39.43 10.81 1.60
N ILE A 215 40.28 9.86 1.19
CA ILE A 215 39.91 8.74 0.32
C ILE A 215 40.30 7.44 1.01
N THR A 216 39.32 6.66 1.47
CA THR A 216 39.56 5.55 2.39
C THR A 216 38.84 4.27 1.96
N ASN A 217 39.55 3.13 1.94
CA ASN A 217 39.02 1.84 1.51
C ASN A 217 38.46 1.84 0.06
N CYS A 218 39.22 2.36 -0.91
CA CYS A 218 38.77 2.51 -2.30
C CYS A 218 39.74 1.89 -3.31
N TYR A 219 39.26 1.43 -4.48
CA TYR A 219 40.15 0.78 -5.46
C TYR A 219 39.86 1.05 -6.94
N SER A 220 40.84 0.77 -7.80
CA SER A 220 40.72 0.88 -9.26
C SER A 220 41.35 -0.29 -10.03
N THR A 221 40.53 -1.05 -10.75
CA THR A 221 40.97 -2.13 -11.66
C THR A 221 41.00 -1.70 -13.13
N GLY A 222 40.36 -0.59 -13.47
CA GLY A 222 40.27 -0.10 -14.84
C GLY A 222 41.60 0.44 -15.39
N ASN A 223 41.86 0.18 -16.68
CA ASN A 223 43.07 0.65 -17.38
C ASN A 223 43.02 2.16 -17.63
N VAL A 224 44.17 2.84 -17.59
CA VAL A 224 44.29 4.29 -17.79
C VAL A 224 45.30 4.57 -18.90
N THR A 225 44.82 5.11 -20.02
CA THR A 225 45.66 5.53 -21.16
C THR A 225 45.53 7.02 -21.38
N SER A 226 46.65 7.74 -21.30
CA SER A 226 46.71 9.18 -21.53
C SER A 226 47.69 9.53 -22.65
N THR A 227 47.31 10.46 -23.55
CA THR A 227 48.24 10.97 -24.57
C THR A 227 49.10 12.14 -24.08
N ALA A 228 48.75 12.76 -22.95
CA ALA A 228 49.59 13.72 -22.23
C ALA A 228 49.05 13.99 -20.81
N GLY A 229 49.91 14.49 -19.93
CA GLY A 229 49.52 14.86 -18.57
C GLY A 229 49.81 13.80 -17.52
N THR A 230 49.89 14.25 -16.27
CA THR A 230 50.24 13.44 -15.10
C THR A 230 49.20 12.35 -14.87
N THR A 231 49.61 11.09 -14.80
CA THR A 231 48.68 9.95 -14.80
C THR A 231 49.00 8.96 -13.67
N GLY A 232 47.99 8.54 -12.90
CA GLY A 232 48.12 7.50 -11.88
C GLY A 232 47.14 6.34 -12.09
N GLY A 233 47.50 5.12 -11.68
CA GLY A 233 46.56 3.98 -11.76
C GLY A 233 45.34 4.11 -10.84
N PHE A 234 45.49 4.80 -9.71
CA PHE A 234 44.40 5.16 -8.80
C PHE A 234 44.07 6.66 -8.92
N ILE A 235 45.05 7.54 -8.74
CA ILE A 235 44.83 9.00 -8.65
C ILE A 235 45.87 9.80 -9.45
N GLY A 236 45.42 10.77 -10.24
CA GLY A 236 46.32 11.62 -11.01
C GLY A 236 47.20 12.50 -10.13
N GLN A 237 46.59 13.39 -9.34
CA GLN A 237 47.34 14.30 -8.46
C GLN A 237 46.54 14.74 -7.22
N PRO A 238 46.90 14.27 -6.00
CA PRO A 238 46.39 14.82 -4.75
C PRO A 238 47.27 15.97 -4.21
N ARG A 239 46.62 16.96 -3.57
CA ARG A 239 47.24 18.08 -2.84
C ARG A 239 46.75 18.10 -1.40
N SER A 240 47.64 18.13 -0.41
CA SER A 240 47.29 18.19 1.03
C SER A 240 46.12 17.28 1.44
N SER A 241 46.08 16.07 0.89
CA SER A 241 44.99 15.10 1.03
C SER A 241 45.50 13.76 1.55
N THR A 242 44.60 12.96 2.12
CA THR A 242 44.92 11.69 2.78
C THR A 242 44.26 10.54 2.03
N LEU A 243 45.07 9.57 1.63
CA LEU A 243 44.61 8.30 1.07
C LEU A 243 44.95 7.18 2.05
N THR A 244 43.99 6.31 2.35
CA THR A 244 44.14 5.24 3.34
C THR A 244 43.52 3.94 2.85
N ASN A 245 44.25 2.83 2.91
CA ASN A 245 43.75 1.50 2.51
C ASN A 245 43.19 1.47 1.07
N CYS A 246 43.89 2.09 0.11
CA CYS A 246 43.43 2.13 -1.29
C CYS A 246 44.36 1.38 -2.23
N TYR A 247 43.86 0.86 -3.36
CA TYR A 247 44.74 0.17 -4.32
C TYR A 247 44.39 0.33 -5.81
N SER A 248 45.35 0.04 -6.69
CA SER A 248 45.13 -0.05 -8.14
C SER A 248 45.83 -1.25 -8.80
N THR A 249 45.21 -1.79 -9.84
CA THR A 249 45.73 -2.92 -10.64
C THR A 249 45.68 -2.69 -12.15
N GLY A 250 44.86 -1.75 -12.64
CA GLY A 250 44.76 -1.49 -14.08
C GLY A 250 46.06 -1.02 -14.72
N ALA A 251 46.27 -1.37 -15.99
CA ALA A 251 47.43 -0.93 -16.79
C ALA A 251 47.43 0.59 -16.96
N VAL A 252 48.58 1.23 -16.75
CA VAL A 252 48.73 2.70 -16.81
C VAL A 252 49.73 3.08 -17.89
N SER A 253 49.37 3.99 -18.78
CA SER A 253 50.25 4.48 -19.85
C SER A 253 50.07 5.98 -20.08
N SER A 254 51.19 6.73 -20.05
CA SER A 254 51.27 8.15 -20.42
C SER A 254 52.70 8.51 -20.83
N PRO A 255 52.92 9.43 -21.78
CA PRO A 255 54.24 9.99 -22.10
C PRO A 255 54.70 11.07 -21.11
N ALA A 256 53.87 11.41 -20.12
CA ALA A 256 54.13 12.37 -19.04
C ALA A 256 54.36 11.62 -17.70
N PRO A 257 54.59 12.31 -16.55
CA PRO A 257 54.78 11.63 -15.27
C PRO A 257 53.67 10.62 -14.96
N VAL A 258 54.06 9.36 -14.83
CA VAL A 258 53.17 8.22 -14.69
C VAL A 258 53.53 7.40 -13.46
N GLY A 259 52.54 6.84 -12.77
CA GLY A 259 52.76 6.00 -11.60
C GLY A 259 51.67 4.95 -11.41
N GLY A 260 52.05 3.77 -10.90
CA GLY A 260 51.13 2.63 -10.74
C GLY A 260 49.98 2.88 -9.76
N PHE A 261 50.16 3.74 -8.74
CA PHE A 261 49.10 4.23 -7.86
C PHE A 261 48.80 5.71 -8.10
N GLY A 262 49.79 6.57 -7.93
CA GLY A 262 49.65 8.02 -8.04
C GLY A 262 50.58 8.64 -9.05
N GLY A 263 50.10 9.62 -9.81
CA GLY A 263 50.92 10.37 -10.78
C GLY A 263 51.91 11.31 -10.09
N VAL A 264 51.42 12.33 -9.38
CA VAL A 264 52.26 13.25 -8.56
C VAL A 264 51.55 13.62 -7.27
N PHE A 265 52.21 13.42 -6.13
CA PHE A 265 51.73 13.85 -4.81
C PHE A 265 52.29 15.22 -4.40
N HIS A 266 51.43 16.11 -3.90
CA HIS A 266 51.85 17.37 -3.26
C HIS A 266 51.39 17.41 -1.81
N ALA A 267 52.31 17.35 -0.85
CA ALA A 267 52.02 17.39 0.60
C ALA A 267 50.90 16.42 1.05
N SER A 268 50.69 15.33 0.31
CA SER A 268 49.62 14.35 0.52
C SER A 268 50.21 13.04 1.06
N SER A 269 49.40 12.24 1.74
CA SER A 269 49.82 10.94 2.30
C SER A 269 49.07 9.77 1.65
N ALA A 270 49.74 8.63 1.54
CA ALA A 270 49.18 7.37 1.05
C ALA A 270 49.54 6.26 2.05
N ASN A 271 48.61 5.98 2.96
CA ASN A 271 48.80 5.13 4.14
C ASN A 271 48.19 3.75 3.85
N ASN A 272 48.99 2.68 3.93
CA ASN A 272 48.57 1.32 3.55
C ASN A 272 47.93 1.25 2.15
N CYS A 273 48.38 2.09 1.21
CA CYS A 273 47.94 2.04 -0.18
C CYS A 273 48.89 1.19 -1.03
N PHE A 274 48.37 0.49 -2.02
CA PHE A 274 49.13 -0.49 -2.81
C PHE A 274 48.88 -0.36 -4.32
N TRP A 275 49.78 -0.89 -5.12
CA TRP A 275 49.54 -1.06 -6.55
C TRP A 275 50.27 -2.28 -7.09
N ASP A 276 49.69 -2.89 -8.12
CA ASP A 276 50.26 -4.08 -8.75
C ASP A 276 51.37 -3.71 -9.74
N THR A 277 52.59 -4.16 -9.47
CA THR A 277 53.77 -3.87 -10.31
C THR A 277 53.79 -4.60 -11.64
N GLU A 278 53.01 -5.68 -11.77
CA GLU A 278 53.01 -6.56 -12.93
C GLU A 278 51.87 -6.19 -13.87
N THR A 279 50.65 -5.98 -13.35
CA THR A 279 49.49 -5.61 -14.18
C THR A 279 49.41 -4.11 -14.52
N SER A 280 49.94 -3.21 -13.67
CA SER A 280 49.94 -1.78 -14.00
C SER A 280 50.94 -1.41 -15.10
N GLY A 281 51.92 -2.28 -15.37
CA GLY A 281 53.02 -2.02 -16.32
C GLY A 281 54.03 -0.96 -15.86
N GLN A 282 53.97 -0.53 -14.59
CA GLN A 282 54.83 0.52 -14.05
C GLN A 282 55.91 -0.01 -13.11
N ALA A 283 57.06 0.66 -13.08
CA ALA A 283 58.17 0.33 -12.17
C ALA A 283 58.19 1.20 -10.89
N SER A 284 57.39 2.28 -10.86
CA SER A 284 57.35 3.24 -9.76
C SER A 284 55.98 3.92 -9.65
N SER A 285 55.78 4.69 -8.57
CA SER A 285 54.56 5.45 -8.30
C SER A 285 54.85 6.62 -7.37
N SER A 286 54.07 7.70 -7.50
CA SER A 286 53.99 8.72 -6.46
C SER A 286 52.98 8.27 -5.41
N GLY A 287 53.44 7.94 -4.21
CA GLY A 287 52.61 7.33 -3.17
C GLY A 287 52.23 5.87 -3.46
N GLY A 288 51.78 5.18 -2.41
CA GLY A 288 51.48 3.74 -2.43
C GLY A 288 52.73 2.85 -2.48
N THR A 289 52.58 1.58 -2.10
CA THR A 289 53.63 0.56 -2.11
C THR A 289 53.41 -0.41 -3.26
N GLY A 290 54.39 -0.58 -4.14
CA GLY A 290 54.34 -1.57 -5.21
C GLY A 290 54.40 -3.00 -4.67
N LYS A 291 53.58 -3.89 -5.22
CA LYS A 291 53.48 -5.32 -4.88
C LYS A 291 53.30 -6.14 -6.15
N THR A 292 53.82 -7.36 -6.18
CA THR A 292 53.54 -8.30 -7.28
C THR A 292 52.08 -8.76 -7.25
N THR A 293 51.54 -9.27 -8.34
CA THR A 293 50.18 -9.83 -8.40
C THR A 293 49.98 -10.92 -7.35
N ALA A 294 50.96 -11.80 -7.14
CA ALA A 294 50.89 -12.82 -6.09
C ALA A 294 50.75 -12.21 -4.68
N GLN A 295 51.46 -11.11 -4.40
CA GLN A 295 51.35 -10.39 -3.13
C GLN A 295 50.02 -9.63 -3.01
N MET A 296 49.56 -9.00 -4.10
CA MET A 296 48.28 -8.31 -4.15
C MET A 296 47.07 -9.26 -4.00
N LYS A 297 47.21 -10.54 -4.34
CA LYS A 297 46.19 -11.58 -4.08
C LYS A 297 46.37 -12.28 -2.72
N THR A 298 47.22 -11.76 -1.82
CA THR A 298 47.51 -12.34 -0.50
C THR A 298 47.06 -11.42 0.62
N GLN A 299 46.10 -11.85 1.44
CA GLN A 299 45.53 -11.05 2.56
C GLN A 299 46.59 -10.45 3.49
N GLY A 300 47.66 -11.20 3.80
CA GLY A 300 48.76 -10.76 4.67
C GLY A 300 49.57 -9.56 4.15
N THR A 301 49.42 -9.17 2.88
CA THR A 301 49.98 -7.92 2.33
C THR A 301 49.30 -6.68 2.92
N TYR A 302 48.02 -6.81 3.29
CA TYR A 302 47.10 -5.73 3.65
C TYR A 302 46.98 -5.57 5.18
N THR A 303 48.12 -5.49 5.85
CA THR A 303 48.19 -5.35 7.30
C THR A 303 47.44 -4.10 7.77
N GLY A 304 46.49 -4.27 8.69
CA GLY A 304 45.66 -3.20 9.23
C GLY A 304 44.42 -2.84 8.40
N TRP A 305 44.15 -3.57 7.31
CA TRP A 305 42.85 -3.49 6.62
C TRP A 305 41.82 -4.37 7.35
N ASP A 306 40.57 -3.91 7.37
CA ASP A 306 39.46 -4.66 7.98
C ASP A 306 38.87 -5.67 7.00
N PHE A 307 39.33 -6.93 7.08
CA PHE A 307 38.75 -8.07 6.34
C PHE A 307 37.55 -8.72 7.03
N THR A 308 37.13 -8.19 8.18
CA THR A 308 35.94 -8.66 8.91
C THR A 308 34.67 -7.96 8.41
N THR A 309 34.71 -6.63 8.23
CA THR A 309 33.53 -5.86 7.81
C THR A 309 33.64 -5.17 6.45
N ILE A 310 34.84 -4.77 5.99
CA ILE A 310 34.99 -3.91 4.80
C ILE A 310 35.54 -4.66 3.59
N TRP A 311 36.54 -5.51 3.77
CA TRP A 311 37.26 -6.20 2.70
C TRP A 311 37.03 -7.71 2.74
N GLN A 312 37.14 -8.35 1.58
CA GLN A 312 37.15 -9.80 1.40
C GLN A 312 38.17 -10.19 0.34
N ILE A 313 38.60 -11.45 0.33
CA ILE A 313 39.50 -11.97 -0.70
C ILE A 313 39.11 -13.41 -1.02
N SER A 314 38.86 -13.70 -2.30
CA SER A 314 38.33 -15.00 -2.77
C SER A 314 39.10 -15.46 -4.01
N GLY A 315 40.35 -15.86 -3.82
CA GLY A 315 41.25 -16.30 -4.90
C GLY A 315 41.77 -15.20 -5.84
N ASP A 316 41.27 -13.97 -5.71
CA ASP A 316 41.68 -12.80 -6.50
C ASP A 316 42.16 -11.63 -5.62
N TYR A 317 42.23 -10.41 -6.16
CA TYR A 317 42.49 -9.17 -5.40
C TYR A 317 41.45 -8.92 -4.30
N PRO A 318 41.74 -8.10 -3.27
CA PRO A 318 40.77 -7.76 -2.24
C PRO A 318 39.59 -7.00 -2.83
N ASP A 319 38.38 -7.54 -2.70
CA ASP A 319 37.15 -6.85 -3.08
C ASP A 319 36.49 -6.27 -1.82
N LEU A 320 35.68 -5.24 -2.00
CA LEU A 320 34.87 -4.67 -0.94
C LEU A 320 33.70 -5.60 -0.63
N ARG A 321 33.41 -5.78 0.66
CA ARG A 321 32.15 -6.32 1.17
C ARG A 321 31.05 -5.29 1.01
N LEU A 322 30.75 -4.95 -0.23
CA LEU A 322 29.59 -4.15 -0.55
C LEU A 322 28.33 -4.93 -0.17
N ASN A 323 27.22 -4.20 0.03
CA ASN A 323 25.89 -4.79 0.02
C ASN A 323 25.53 -5.18 -1.42
N SER A 324 26.33 -6.06 -2.03
CA SER A 324 26.07 -6.62 -3.34
C SER A 324 24.92 -7.60 -3.19
N ARG A 325 23.86 -7.35 -3.96
CA ARG A 325 22.77 -8.29 -4.14
C ARG A 325 23.32 -9.52 -4.88
N LEU A 326 23.76 -10.51 -4.09
CA LEU A 326 24.06 -11.87 -4.54
C LEU A 326 22.82 -12.49 -5.22
N PRO A 327 22.97 -13.53 -6.06
CA PRO A 327 21.84 -14.12 -6.79
C PRO A 327 20.70 -14.45 -5.83
N ALA A 328 19.55 -13.82 -6.07
CA ALA A 328 18.47 -13.82 -5.12
C ALA A 328 17.85 -15.21 -4.98
N VAL A 329 18.11 -15.87 -3.84
CA VAL A 329 17.08 -16.69 -3.20
C VAL A 329 15.95 -15.73 -2.89
N SER A 330 14.97 -15.66 -3.78
CA SER A 330 13.79 -14.82 -3.63
C SER A 330 12.88 -15.53 -2.64
N VAL A 331 12.90 -15.12 -1.38
CA VAL A 331 11.92 -15.60 -0.40
C VAL A 331 10.56 -15.00 -0.76
N PHE A 332 9.79 -15.71 -1.60
CA PHE A 332 8.41 -15.34 -1.88
C PHE A 332 7.51 -15.85 -0.75
N LEU A 333 6.73 -14.94 -0.19
CA LEU A 333 5.63 -15.29 0.69
C LEU A 333 4.42 -15.70 -0.16
N THR A 334 4.45 -16.94 -0.64
CA THR A 334 3.39 -17.47 -1.51
C THR A 334 2.19 -17.94 -0.67
N ARG A 335 0.99 -17.48 -1.01
CA ARG A 335 -0.27 -18.05 -0.50
C ARG A 335 -0.46 -19.46 -1.07
N ASN A 336 -0.32 -20.49 -0.25
CA ASN A 336 -0.68 -21.85 -0.64
C ASN A 336 -2.22 -21.96 -0.67
N SER A 337 -2.81 -22.26 -1.83
CA SER A 337 -4.27 -22.34 -2.01
C SER A 337 -4.90 -23.63 -1.45
N SER A 338 -4.08 -24.53 -0.92
CA SER A 338 -4.45 -25.84 -0.37
C SER A 338 -4.88 -25.83 1.10
N ASP A 339 -4.37 -24.91 1.93
CA ASP A 339 -4.66 -24.81 3.37
C ASP A 339 -6.00 -24.07 3.65
N VAL A 340 -7.11 -24.61 3.14
CA VAL A 340 -8.48 -24.10 3.43
C VAL A 340 -9.00 -24.56 4.81
N ASN A 341 -8.17 -25.25 5.60
CA ASN A 341 -8.52 -25.86 6.89
C ASN A 341 -7.80 -25.19 8.07
N ALA A 342 -8.12 -23.91 8.34
CA ALA A 342 -7.94 -23.30 9.67
C ALA A 342 -8.89 -22.10 9.85
N ASN A 343 -9.68 -22.11 10.93
CA ASN A 343 -10.73 -21.11 11.19
C ASN A 343 -10.15 -19.69 11.45
N VAL A 344 -10.70 -18.64 10.81
CA VAL A 344 -10.92 -17.24 11.31
C VAL A 344 -9.70 -16.51 11.97
N LEU A 345 -9.20 -15.33 11.55
CA LEU A 345 -9.64 -14.23 10.66
C LEU A 345 -8.40 -13.54 9.98
N TYR A 346 -8.56 -12.45 9.20
CA TYR A 346 -7.52 -11.88 8.29
C TYR A 346 -6.26 -11.24 8.91
N PRO A 347 -5.14 -11.18 8.15
CA PRO A 347 -4.77 -9.97 7.39
C PRO A 347 -4.03 -10.21 6.04
N LYS A 348 -3.65 -9.11 5.35
CA LYS A 348 -3.05 -9.08 4.00
C LYS A 348 -1.64 -9.70 3.92
N VAL A 349 -1.42 -10.49 2.86
CA VAL A 349 -0.11 -10.77 2.24
C VAL A 349 -0.31 -10.65 0.73
N GLY A 350 0.52 -9.86 0.03
CA GLY A 350 0.36 -9.65 -1.41
C GLY A 350 1.62 -9.96 -2.21
N PHE A 351 1.60 -11.04 -2.99
CA PHE A 351 2.44 -11.27 -4.17
C PHE A 351 1.70 -12.14 -5.20
N GLY A 352 2.18 -12.17 -6.45
CA GLY A 352 1.42 -12.45 -7.68
C GLY A 352 0.90 -13.87 -7.96
N SER A 353 0.43 -14.06 -9.19
CA SER A 353 -0.64 -14.97 -9.60
C SER A 353 -0.36 -16.48 -9.63
N ALA A 354 -1.30 -17.23 -9.03
CA ALA A 354 -1.90 -18.52 -9.41
C ALA A 354 -1.03 -19.68 -9.98
N ILE A 355 -1.11 -20.84 -9.31
CA ILE A 355 -0.92 -22.19 -9.90
C ILE A 355 -2.23 -22.98 -9.76
N THR A 356 -2.57 -23.79 -10.78
CA THR A 356 -3.86 -24.45 -10.95
C THR A 356 -3.77 -25.99 -10.87
N SER A 357 -4.27 -26.61 -9.79
CA SER A 357 -4.91 -27.95 -9.81
C SER A 357 -5.52 -28.29 -8.43
N PRO A 358 -6.54 -29.18 -8.37
CA PRO A 358 -7.29 -29.44 -7.14
C PRO A 358 -6.81 -30.68 -6.37
N PHE A 359 -6.87 -30.64 -5.04
CA PHE A 359 -6.86 -31.83 -4.19
C PHE A 359 -7.83 -31.66 -3.00
N SER A 360 -8.31 -32.76 -2.43
CA SER A 360 -9.40 -32.79 -1.47
C SER A 360 -9.07 -33.64 -0.23
N TRP A 361 -9.46 -33.20 0.98
CA TRP A 361 -10.17 -34.06 1.95
C TRP A 361 -10.80 -33.32 3.16
N THR A 362 -11.47 -34.09 4.03
CA THR A 362 -12.55 -33.74 4.97
C THR A 362 -12.14 -33.06 6.28
N PRO A 363 -13.08 -32.37 6.98
CA PRO A 363 -12.81 -31.71 8.26
C PRO A 363 -12.82 -32.65 9.48
N VAL A 364 -12.06 -32.29 10.52
CA VAL A 364 -12.12 -32.93 11.85
C VAL A 364 -12.23 -31.85 12.95
N SER A 365 -13.31 -31.93 13.74
CA SER A 365 -13.62 -31.26 15.02
C SER A 365 -13.54 -29.71 15.14
N PRO A 366 -14.60 -29.06 15.66
CA PRO A 366 -14.57 -27.66 16.10
C PRO A 366 -14.21 -27.56 17.59
N ASP A 367 -13.22 -26.72 17.94
CA ASP A 367 -13.01 -26.26 19.32
C ASP A 367 -12.66 -24.76 19.35
N TRP A 368 -13.26 -24.05 20.31
CA TRP A 368 -13.68 -22.65 20.12
C TRP A 368 -12.72 -21.57 20.67
N THR A 369 -11.49 -21.93 21.03
CA THR A 369 -10.47 -21.00 21.60
C THR A 369 -9.71 -20.19 20.54
N TYR A 370 -10.29 -20.00 19.35
CA TYR A 370 -9.51 -19.84 18.11
C TYR A 370 -9.53 -18.44 17.48
N ASN A 371 -10.36 -17.50 17.98
CA ASN A 371 -10.91 -16.38 17.19
C ASN A 371 -10.08 -15.08 17.10
N ALA A 372 -8.83 -15.04 17.56
CA ALA A 372 -7.98 -13.88 17.29
C ALA A 372 -7.50 -13.92 15.82
N PRO A 373 -7.50 -12.80 15.06
CA PRO A 373 -7.15 -12.81 13.63
C PRO A 373 -5.72 -13.31 13.39
N LYS A 374 -5.51 -14.14 12.36
CA LYS A 374 -4.24 -14.82 12.10
C LYS A 374 -3.74 -14.56 10.68
N CYS A 375 -2.53 -14.02 10.57
CA CYS A 375 -1.76 -14.07 9.33
C CYS A 375 -1.02 -15.40 9.24
N THR A 376 -1.06 -16.05 8.09
CA THR A 376 -0.16 -17.17 7.78
C THR A 376 0.81 -16.74 6.68
N ILE A 377 2.10 -16.78 7.01
CA ILE A 377 3.20 -16.45 6.12
C ILE A 377 4.03 -17.72 5.88
N TYR A 378 4.27 -18.06 4.62
CA TYR A 378 5.08 -19.21 4.22
C TYR A 378 6.44 -18.74 3.75
N VAL A 379 7.51 -19.13 4.45
CA VAL A 379 8.88 -18.85 4.02
C VAL A 379 9.26 -19.89 2.96
N VAL A 380 9.23 -19.52 1.67
CA VAL A 380 9.51 -20.44 0.56
C VAL A 380 10.88 -20.10 -0.07
N PRO A 381 11.78 -21.07 -0.28
CA PRO A 381 13.03 -20.83 -0.97
C PRO A 381 12.83 -20.93 -2.49
N THR A 382 13.48 -20.06 -3.26
CA THR A 382 13.58 -20.22 -4.72
C THR A 382 15.00 -20.58 -5.14
N GLY A 383 15.12 -21.71 -5.81
CA GLY A 383 16.38 -22.23 -6.33
C GLY A 383 16.27 -23.75 -6.42
N SER A 384 16.79 -24.34 -7.49
CA SER A 384 16.69 -25.78 -7.75
C SER A 384 17.64 -26.65 -6.91
N GLU A 385 18.35 -26.06 -5.96
CA GLU A 385 19.60 -26.61 -5.42
C GLU A 385 19.49 -26.96 -3.92
N GLY A 386 20.34 -27.89 -3.49
CA GLY A 386 20.11 -28.71 -2.30
C GLY A 386 20.34 -27.98 -0.97
N ILE A 387 19.27 -27.45 -0.39
CA ILE A 387 19.28 -26.87 0.97
C ILE A 387 19.35 -27.99 2.01
N VAL A 388 20.21 -27.83 3.03
CA VAL A 388 20.39 -28.79 4.13
C VAL A 388 20.07 -28.24 5.52
N ALA A 389 20.24 -26.94 5.73
CA ALA A 389 19.85 -26.27 6.97
C ALA A 389 19.51 -24.81 6.69
N SER A 390 18.75 -24.18 7.58
CA SER A 390 18.63 -22.73 7.61
C SER A 390 18.40 -22.22 9.02
N SER A 391 18.97 -21.08 9.36
CA SER A 391 18.44 -20.26 10.44
C SER A 391 18.12 -18.86 9.96
N PHE A 392 17.09 -18.27 10.54
CA PHE A 392 16.70 -16.90 10.29
C PHE A 392 15.87 -16.37 11.48
N THR A 393 15.96 -15.07 11.69
CA THR A 393 15.21 -14.32 12.69
C THR A 393 14.00 -13.68 12.03
N VAL A 394 12.84 -13.77 12.67
CA VAL A 394 11.61 -13.09 12.25
C VAL A 394 11.32 -11.93 13.20
N ASN A 395 11.52 -10.69 12.74
CA ASN A 395 11.22 -9.48 13.51
C ASN A 395 9.84 -8.92 13.15
N PHE A 396 9.12 -8.42 14.15
CA PHE A 396 7.76 -7.89 14.02
C PHE A 396 7.40 -7.02 15.25
N ASP A 397 6.37 -6.19 15.10
CA ASP A 397 5.87 -5.36 16.19
C ASP A 397 5.06 -6.18 17.21
N ALA A 398 5.69 -6.57 18.32
CA ALA A 398 5.05 -7.29 19.42
C ALA A 398 3.89 -6.54 20.11
N ALA A 399 3.75 -5.22 19.89
CA ALA A 399 2.59 -4.46 20.37
C ALA A 399 1.39 -4.52 19.40
N LYS A 400 1.55 -5.13 18.22
CA LYS A 400 0.54 -5.33 17.17
C LYS A 400 0.21 -6.79 16.89
N ALA A 401 1.10 -7.75 17.17
CA ALA A 401 0.84 -9.19 17.01
C ALA A 401 1.64 -10.05 18.00
N THR A 402 1.27 -11.31 18.16
CA THR A 402 2.14 -12.38 18.67
C THR A 402 2.46 -13.36 17.55
N LEU A 403 3.68 -13.90 17.53
CA LEU A 403 4.12 -14.87 16.53
C LEU A 403 4.22 -16.27 17.13
N SER A 404 3.66 -17.24 16.41
CA SER A 404 3.92 -18.67 16.59
C SER A 404 4.38 -19.26 15.27
N ALA A 405 5.32 -20.21 15.29
CA ALA A 405 5.72 -20.95 14.11
C ALA A 405 5.31 -22.42 14.30
N ALA A 406 4.88 -23.07 13.21
CA ALA A 406 4.35 -24.42 13.26
C ALA A 406 5.01 -25.33 12.22
N ALA A 407 5.43 -26.52 12.65
CA ALA A 407 5.60 -27.65 11.76
C ALA A 407 4.22 -28.06 11.21
N GLY A 408 4.14 -28.41 9.93
CA GLY A 408 2.89 -28.76 9.26
C GLY A 408 3.15 -29.53 7.97
N ASP A 409 2.06 -29.99 7.36
CA ASP A 409 2.12 -30.75 6.10
C ASP A 409 2.76 -29.91 4.98
N ASN A 410 3.62 -30.53 4.16
CA ASN A 410 4.45 -29.91 3.12
C ASN A 410 5.61 -29.01 3.60
N ASN A 411 5.91 -28.97 4.90
CA ASN A 411 7.18 -28.43 5.38
C ASN A 411 8.38 -29.19 4.77
N LEU A 412 9.46 -28.47 4.43
CA LEU A 412 10.69 -29.05 3.89
C LEU A 412 11.44 -29.91 4.93
N PHE A 413 11.34 -29.57 6.21
CA PHE A 413 12.10 -30.21 7.28
C PHE A 413 11.20 -30.98 8.26
N GLU A 414 10.88 -32.24 7.95
CA GLU A 414 9.93 -33.06 8.71
C GLU A 414 10.36 -33.37 10.17
N SER A 415 11.65 -33.24 10.53
CA SER A 415 12.21 -33.83 11.76
C SER A 415 13.03 -32.90 12.67
N GLY A 416 13.15 -31.61 12.37
CA GLY A 416 14.13 -30.76 13.07
C GLY A 416 13.93 -29.25 12.92
N ILE A 417 12.76 -28.73 13.31
CA ILE A 417 12.60 -27.30 13.59
C ILE A 417 12.71 -27.04 15.09
N PHE A 418 13.61 -26.13 15.47
CA PHE A 418 13.76 -25.62 16.82
C PHE A 418 13.50 -24.11 16.81
N TYR A 419 12.79 -23.62 17.83
CA TYR A 419 12.41 -22.21 17.95
C TYR A 419 12.94 -21.66 19.27
N THR A 420 13.58 -20.49 19.22
CA THR A 420 14.04 -19.73 20.38
C THR A 420 13.30 -18.40 20.40
N GLN A 421 12.22 -18.33 21.21
CA GLN A 421 11.47 -17.09 21.43
C GLN A 421 12.01 -16.38 22.68
N GLU A 422 12.61 -15.20 22.51
CA GLU A 422 12.78 -14.29 23.64
C GLU A 422 11.42 -13.75 24.07
N ALA A 423 11.11 -13.90 25.37
CA ALA A 423 9.80 -13.56 25.90
C ALA A 423 9.51 -12.06 25.81
N GLY A 424 8.66 -11.67 24.84
CA GLY A 424 8.20 -10.29 24.65
C GLY A 424 9.01 -9.45 23.66
N ALA A 425 9.98 -10.03 22.94
CA ALA A 425 10.99 -9.26 22.19
C ALA A 425 10.57 -8.76 20.79
N GLY A 426 9.45 -9.20 20.23
CA GLY A 426 9.11 -8.89 18.82
C GLY A 426 10.05 -9.54 17.81
N SER A 427 10.73 -10.60 18.23
CA SER A 427 11.68 -11.35 17.43
C SER A 427 11.53 -12.84 17.74
N LEU A 428 11.65 -13.69 16.71
CA LEU A 428 11.63 -15.15 16.83
C LEU A 428 12.73 -15.75 15.96
N GLU A 429 13.72 -16.38 16.59
CA GLU A 429 14.76 -17.13 15.91
C GLU A 429 14.23 -18.53 15.56
N ILE A 430 14.45 -18.93 14.31
CA ILE A 430 14.00 -20.22 13.77
C ILE A 430 15.20 -20.95 13.20
N HIS A 431 15.46 -22.16 13.70
CA HIS A 431 16.46 -23.07 13.14
C HIS A 431 15.76 -24.28 12.52
N THR A 432 16.08 -24.57 11.25
CA THR A 432 15.67 -25.78 10.55
C THR A 432 16.90 -26.60 10.17
N SER A 433 16.80 -27.92 10.25
CA SER A 433 17.91 -28.80 9.89
C SER A 433 17.43 -30.11 9.29
N ASN A 434 18.12 -30.57 8.24
CA ASN A 434 18.14 -31.97 7.84
C ASN A 434 19.58 -32.48 7.94
N ILE A 435 19.80 -33.51 8.74
CA ILE A 435 21.14 -34.05 9.03
C ILE A 435 21.57 -35.17 8.06
N SER A 436 20.69 -35.65 7.17
CA SER A 436 20.93 -36.85 6.37
C SER A 436 21.11 -36.63 4.86
N SER A 437 20.51 -35.60 4.25
CA SER A 437 20.59 -35.37 2.80
C SER A 437 20.10 -33.97 2.38
N ALA A 438 20.64 -33.46 1.28
CA ALA A 438 20.20 -32.23 0.64
C ALA A 438 18.79 -32.36 0.02
N ILE A 439 17.98 -31.30 0.17
CA ILE A 439 16.61 -31.26 -0.35
C ILE A 439 16.56 -30.30 -1.55
N ASN A 440 16.38 -30.85 -2.74
CA ASN A 440 16.16 -30.05 -3.95
C ASN A 440 14.72 -29.53 -3.97
N VAL A 441 14.56 -28.21 -4.04
CA VAL A 441 13.24 -27.56 -4.08
C VAL A 441 12.93 -27.12 -5.50
N THR A 442 11.90 -27.70 -6.13
CA THR A 442 11.43 -27.19 -7.42
C THR A 442 10.52 -25.98 -7.19
N PRO A 443 10.71 -24.85 -7.91
CA PRO A 443 9.77 -23.74 -7.89
C PRO A 443 8.34 -24.21 -8.20
N GLY A 444 7.37 -23.79 -7.38
CA GLY A 444 5.98 -24.23 -7.50
C GLY A 444 5.62 -25.57 -6.83
N SER A 445 6.56 -26.23 -6.13
CA SER A 445 6.31 -27.50 -5.42
C SER A 445 5.39 -27.43 -4.20
N GLY A 446 4.96 -26.22 -3.79
CA GLY A 446 4.09 -26.02 -2.62
C GLY A 446 4.77 -26.26 -1.26
N LYS A 447 6.08 -26.56 -1.23
CA LYS A 447 6.86 -26.79 -0.01
C LYS A 447 7.46 -25.50 0.54
N TYR A 448 7.60 -25.43 1.86
CA TYR A 448 8.06 -24.24 2.59
C TYR A 448 9.07 -24.59 3.71
N LEU A 449 9.95 -23.66 4.06
CA LEU A 449 10.93 -23.77 5.15
C LEU A 449 10.30 -23.62 6.52
N ALA A 450 9.33 -22.70 6.64
CA ALA A 450 8.55 -22.46 7.85
C ALA A 450 7.17 -21.90 7.52
N ARG A 451 6.18 -22.25 8.35
CA ARG A 451 4.87 -21.62 8.39
C ARG A 451 4.77 -20.75 9.64
N LEU A 452 4.75 -19.45 9.42
CA LEU A 452 4.67 -18.40 10.45
C LEU A 452 3.22 -18.00 10.64
N ILE A 453 2.72 -18.03 11.86
CA ILE A 453 1.33 -17.70 12.22
C ILE A 453 1.35 -16.51 13.19
N PHE A 454 1.07 -15.33 12.68
CA PHE A 454 0.95 -14.09 13.45
C PHE A 454 -0.49 -13.93 13.94
N THR A 455 -0.71 -14.01 15.24
CA THR A 455 -2.00 -13.66 15.85
C THR A 455 -2.02 -12.16 16.12
N MET A 456 -2.84 -11.42 15.39
CA MET A 456 -2.97 -9.97 15.52
C MET A 456 -3.52 -9.59 16.90
N LEU A 457 -3.10 -8.42 17.40
CA LEU A 457 -3.56 -7.81 18.65
C LEU A 457 -4.29 -6.47 18.42
N LYS A 458 -4.00 -5.79 17.30
CA LYS A 458 -4.59 -4.49 16.91
C LYS A 458 -4.68 -4.37 15.37
N PRO A 459 -5.66 -3.63 14.82
CA PRO A 459 -5.66 -3.24 13.40
C PRO A 459 -4.57 -2.20 13.10
N GLY A 460 -4.03 -2.24 11.88
CA GLY A 460 -3.01 -1.34 11.37
C GLY A 460 -2.08 -2.00 10.37
N HIS A 461 -0.93 -1.36 10.15
CA HIS A 461 0.18 -1.86 9.35
C HIS A 461 1.34 -2.29 10.25
N MET A 462 1.97 -3.40 9.89
CA MET A 462 3.11 -4.00 10.56
C MET A 462 4.04 -4.57 9.48
N GLU A 463 5.25 -4.04 9.41
CA GLU A 463 6.35 -4.69 8.72
C GLU A 463 6.78 -5.93 9.52
N VAL A 464 6.99 -7.03 8.81
CA VAL A 464 7.68 -8.22 9.29
C VAL A 464 8.97 -8.33 8.50
N THR A 465 10.12 -8.36 9.17
CA THR A 465 11.42 -8.51 8.48
C THR A 465 12.05 -9.85 8.83
N LEU A 466 12.66 -10.49 7.83
CA LEU A 466 13.55 -11.62 8.06
C LEU A 466 14.99 -11.11 8.14
N SER A 467 15.67 -11.33 9.27
CA SER A 467 17.11 -11.01 9.47
C SER A 467 17.91 -12.28 9.79
N ASP A 468 19.23 -12.14 9.95
CA ASP A 468 20.14 -13.22 10.41
C ASP A 468 20.04 -14.53 9.59
N LEU A 469 19.88 -14.36 8.28
CA LEU A 469 19.63 -15.42 7.30
C LEU A 469 20.91 -16.23 7.01
N ASP A 470 21.15 -17.32 7.76
CA ASP A 470 22.16 -18.36 7.48
C ASP A 470 21.47 -19.56 6.79
N PHE A 471 21.43 -19.55 5.45
CA PHE A 471 21.02 -20.71 4.67
C PHE A 471 22.23 -21.57 4.33
N ARG A 472 22.12 -22.89 4.42
CA ARG A 472 23.21 -23.80 4.04
C ARG A 472 22.84 -24.67 2.86
N GLN A 473 23.60 -24.53 1.79
CA GLN A 473 23.57 -25.39 0.62
C GLN A 473 24.61 -26.50 0.77
N TYR A 474 24.26 -27.69 0.27
CA TYR A 474 25.18 -28.81 0.13
C TYR A 474 25.84 -28.74 -1.25
N ASP A 475 27.14 -28.47 -1.29
CA ASP A 475 27.92 -28.55 -2.52
C ASP A 475 28.08 -30.01 -2.94
N THR A 476 27.58 -30.36 -4.13
CA THR A 476 27.64 -31.74 -4.66
C THR A 476 29.02 -32.18 -5.11
N ASP A 477 29.92 -31.23 -5.39
CA ASP A 477 31.26 -31.51 -5.92
C ASP A 477 32.34 -31.47 -4.81
N GLU A 478 32.12 -30.72 -3.72
CA GLU A 478 33.08 -30.63 -2.59
C GLU A 478 32.63 -31.21 -1.24
N ASN A 479 31.38 -31.66 -1.06
CA ASN A 479 30.81 -32.11 0.24
C ASN A 479 30.88 -31.04 1.37
N GLN A 480 30.97 -29.75 1.03
CA GLN A 480 31.03 -28.66 2.01
C GLN A 480 29.66 -27.99 2.19
N GLN A 481 29.39 -27.50 3.41
CA GLN A 481 28.25 -26.61 3.67
C GLN A 481 28.66 -25.17 3.32
N VAL A 482 28.06 -24.61 2.28
CA VAL A 482 28.26 -23.20 1.91
C VAL A 482 27.18 -22.36 2.58
N ALA A 483 27.60 -21.33 3.32
CA ALA A 483 26.71 -20.34 3.92
C ALA A 483 26.26 -19.36 2.83
N LEU A 484 24.95 -19.33 2.58
CA LEU A 484 24.26 -18.40 1.72
C LEU A 484 23.59 -17.33 2.59
N SER A 485 23.96 -16.07 2.40
CA SER A 485 23.22 -14.95 2.96
C SER A 485 22.10 -14.52 2.02
N ALA A 486 20.90 -14.36 2.56
CA ALA A 486 19.80 -13.69 1.87
C ALA A 486 19.72 -12.22 2.32
N THR A 487 19.20 -11.36 1.45
CA THR A 487 18.83 -9.99 1.82
C THR A 487 17.74 -9.99 2.88
N GLU A 488 17.67 -8.95 3.73
CA GLU A 488 16.51 -8.76 4.59
C GLU A 488 15.24 -8.70 3.72
N HIS A 489 14.26 -9.54 4.07
CA HIS A 489 13.01 -9.65 3.34
C HIS A 489 11.89 -9.06 4.18
N GLU A 490 11.37 -7.93 3.72
CA GLU A 490 10.28 -7.21 4.37
C GLU A 490 8.92 -7.64 3.82
N ALA A 491 7.97 -7.86 4.71
CA ALA A 491 6.61 -8.25 4.41
C ALA A 491 5.62 -7.30 5.07
N ASP A 492 4.87 -6.59 4.23
CA ASP A 492 3.79 -5.70 4.65
C ASP A 492 2.56 -6.52 5.11
N ILE A 493 2.42 -6.75 6.42
CA ILE A 493 1.15 -7.16 6.99
C ILE A 493 0.28 -5.91 7.16
N LYS A 494 -0.84 -5.86 6.41
CA LYS A 494 -1.85 -4.81 6.55
C LYS A 494 -3.15 -5.45 7.02
N PHE A 495 -3.66 -4.97 8.15
CA PHE A 495 -4.88 -5.48 8.78
C PHE A 495 -5.83 -4.33 9.10
N TYR A 496 -6.88 -4.18 8.30
CA TYR A 496 -7.91 -3.18 8.54
C TYR A 496 -9.28 -3.86 8.68
N LEU A 497 -10.05 -3.49 9.71
CA LEU A 497 -11.39 -4.02 9.94
C LEU A 497 -12.35 -3.42 8.91
N GLY A 498 -12.76 -4.21 7.92
CA GLY A 498 -13.54 -3.73 6.77
C GLY A 498 -12.87 -3.92 5.40
N ASP A 499 -11.62 -4.40 5.37
CA ASP A 499 -10.84 -4.66 4.15
C ASP A 499 -11.14 -6.07 3.64
N PHE A 500 -12.09 -6.15 2.70
CA PHE A 500 -12.73 -7.39 2.23
C PHE A 500 -12.46 -7.69 0.76
N ALA A 501 -12.27 -6.64 -0.05
CA ALA A 501 -12.20 -6.67 -1.50
C ALA A 501 -10.82 -6.29 -2.01
N SER A 502 -10.44 -6.81 -3.17
CA SER A 502 -9.25 -6.38 -3.89
C SER A 502 -9.54 -6.23 -5.37
N SER A 503 -8.64 -5.55 -6.08
CA SER A 503 -8.79 -5.22 -7.50
C SER A 503 -8.98 -6.47 -8.39
N GLY A 504 -10.23 -6.89 -8.55
CA GLY A 504 -10.65 -8.04 -9.35
C GLY A 504 -10.86 -9.38 -8.62
N ASP A 505 -10.73 -9.46 -7.29
CA ASP A 505 -11.00 -10.69 -6.51
C ASP A 505 -11.87 -10.40 -5.27
N GLU A 506 -13.05 -11.03 -5.23
CA GLU A 506 -14.06 -10.93 -4.15
C GLU A 506 -13.64 -11.67 -2.85
N THR A 507 -12.45 -12.28 -2.82
CA THR A 507 -12.05 -13.18 -1.74
C THR A 507 -10.93 -12.68 -0.82
N THR A 508 -10.27 -11.56 -1.16
CA THR A 508 -9.12 -10.99 -0.44
C THR A 508 -9.18 -9.46 -0.38
N GLY A 509 -8.77 -8.86 0.73
CA GLY A 509 -8.62 -7.40 0.88
C GLY A 509 -7.37 -6.84 0.21
N ASP A 510 -7.45 -5.61 -0.34
CA ASP A 510 -6.33 -4.89 -0.96
C ASP A 510 -5.55 -3.98 0.01
N GLY A 511 -5.94 -3.90 1.28
CA GLY A 511 -5.30 -3.03 2.27
C GLY A 511 -5.83 -1.60 2.28
N LEU A 512 -6.96 -1.31 1.64
CA LEU A 512 -7.64 -0.02 1.64
C LEU A 512 -9.15 -0.22 1.75
N ILE A 513 -9.77 0.12 2.89
CA ILE A 513 -11.23 0.06 3.02
C ILE A 513 -11.86 1.13 2.11
N ASN A 514 -12.47 0.69 1.01
CA ASN A 514 -12.91 1.51 -0.10
C ASN A 514 -14.30 1.11 -0.64
N ILE A 515 -14.69 1.67 -1.80
CA ILE A 515 -16.02 1.46 -2.40
C ILE A 515 -16.28 0.01 -2.83
N ASN A 516 -15.22 -0.74 -3.16
CA ASN A 516 -15.31 -2.16 -3.50
C ASN A 516 -15.73 -2.97 -2.28
N ASP A 517 -15.12 -2.69 -1.11
CA ASP A 517 -15.47 -3.32 0.16
C ASP A 517 -16.89 -2.97 0.59
N LEU A 518 -17.30 -1.72 0.40
CA LEU A 518 -18.67 -1.28 0.71
C LEU A 518 -19.70 -2.01 -0.17
N SER A 519 -19.37 -2.25 -1.44
CA SER A 519 -20.22 -3.02 -2.36
C SER A 519 -20.37 -4.47 -1.90
N LEU A 520 -19.28 -5.14 -1.51
CA LEU A 520 -19.32 -6.50 -0.98
C LEU A 520 -20.06 -6.56 0.37
N PHE A 521 -19.73 -5.66 1.30
CA PHE A 521 -20.36 -5.57 2.62
C PHE A 521 -21.88 -5.37 2.51
N ALA A 522 -22.32 -4.43 1.67
CA ALA A 522 -23.75 -4.19 1.42
C ALA A 522 -24.47 -5.41 0.82
N SER A 523 -23.78 -6.27 0.06
CA SER A 523 -24.36 -7.51 -0.47
C SER A 523 -24.49 -8.62 0.59
N ALA A 524 -23.69 -8.57 1.66
CA ALA A 524 -23.71 -9.54 2.76
C ALA A 524 -24.61 -9.12 3.94
N TYR A 525 -24.90 -7.83 4.08
CA TYR A 525 -25.67 -7.22 5.18
C TYR A 525 -27.07 -7.85 5.36
N TRP A 526 -27.45 -8.15 6.61
CA TRP A 526 -28.69 -8.88 6.98
C TRP A 526 -28.96 -10.22 6.28
N SER A 527 -28.00 -10.79 5.55
CA SER A 527 -28.23 -12.07 4.88
C SER A 527 -28.49 -13.20 5.90
N ASN A 528 -29.46 -14.08 5.64
CA ASN A 528 -29.79 -15.20 6.55
C ASN A 528 -28.79 -16.38 6.45
N HIS A 529 -28.39 -16.95 7.58
CA HIS A 529 -27.26 -17.89 7.75
C HIS A 529 -27.34 -19.18 6.88
N ALA A 530 -28.50 -19.51 6.30
CA ALA A 530 -28.72 -20.75 5.54
C ALA A 530 -28.49 -20.66 4.00
N GLN A 531 -28.30 -19.45 3.43
CA GLN A 531 -28.32 -19.24 1.97
C GLN A 531 -26.96 -18.81 1.37
N VAL A 532 -25.98 -18.47 2.21
CA VAL A 532 -24.61 -18.08 1.80
C VAL A 532 -23.65 -18.86 2.68
N SER A 533 -22.48 -19.26 2.17
CA SER A 533 -21.55 -20.09 2.94
C SER A 533 -21.11 -19.41 4.24
N THR A 534 -20.94 -20.18 5.32
CA THR A 534 -20.49 -19.66 6.62
C THR A 534 -19.19 -18.85 6.47
N LEU A 535 -18.28 -19.36 5.63
CA LEU A 535 -17.01 -18.74 5.22
C LEU A 535 -17.13 -17.39 4.49
N TYR A 536 -18.27 -17.10 3.86
CA TYR A 536 -18.52 -15.81 3.22
C TYR A 536 -19.03 -14.78 4.24
N LYS A 537 -19.79 -15.20 5.26
CA LYS A 537 -20.35 -14.28 6.26
C LYS A 537 -19.40 -13.93 7.38
N SER A 538 -18.64 -14.91 7.85
CA SER A 538 -17.57 -14.70 8.84
C SER A 538 -16.46 -13.76 8.35
N LYS A 539 -16.54 -13.28 7.08
CA LYS A 539 -15.70 -12.20 6.56
C LYS A 539 -16.16 -10.82 7.03
N PHE A 540 -17.47 -10.60 6.98
CA PHE A 540 -18.13 -9.29 7.17
C PHE A 540 -18.67 -9.09 8.59
N ASP A 541 -18.73 -10.16 9.36
CA ASP A 541 -18.98 -10.22 10.81
C ASP A 541 -17.70 -9.79 11.56
N VAL A 542 -17.56 -8.48 11.71
CA VAL A 542 -16.41 -7.74 12.26
C VAL A 542 -16.80 -6.89 13.48
N GLY A 543 -17.86 -7.28 14.18
CA GLY A 543 -18.34 -6.70 15.43
C GLY A 543 -19.06 -7.73 16.30
N PRO A 544 -19.51 -7.34 17.51
CA PRO A 544 -19.18 -6.10 18.21
C PRO A 544 -17.77 -6.11 18.82
N THR A 545 -17.24 -4.94 19.19
CA THR A 545 -15.98 -4.84 19.95
C THR A 545 -16.19 -5.12 21.43
N ASN A 546 -15.42 -6.07 21.98
CA ASN A 546 -15.51 -6.52 23.38
C ASN A 546 -15.13 -5.46 24.44
N ALA A 547 -14.55 -4.33 24.03
CA ALA A 547 -14.28 -3.16 24.86
C ALA A 547 -15.03 -1.94 24.30
N SER A 548 -16.10 -1.53 24.99
CA SER A 548 -16.91 -0.36 24.63
C SER A 548 -16.03 0.89 24.49
N GLY A 549 -15.89 1.41 23.27
CA GLY A 549 -15.15 2.64 22.99
C GLY A 549 -13.67 2.51 22.64
N ASN A 550 -13.22 1.33 22.18
CA ASN A 550 -11.91 1.23 21.54
C ASN A 550 -12.02 0.60 20.14
N TYR A 551 -12.00 1.45 19.11
CA TYR A 551 -11.90 1.02 17.70
C TYR A 551 -10.63 0.17 17.41
N PHE A 552 -9.58 0.29 18.22
CA PHE A 552 -8.38 -0.53 18.09
C PHE A 552 -8.46 -1.88 18.86
N ALA A 553 -9.58 -2.17 19.53
CA ALA A 553 -9.83 -3.50 20.07
C ALA A 553 -10.29 -4.44 18.95
N LEU A 554 -9.90 -5.71 19.06
CA LEU A 554 -10.36 -6.72 18.12
C LEU A 554 -11.85 -7.03 18.33
N PRO A 555 -12.64 -7.11 17.26
CA PRO A 555 -14.04 -7.48 17.36
C PRO A 555 -14.20 -8.95 17.73
N THR A 556 -15.37 -9.28 18.26
CA THR A 556 -15.78 -10.64 18.60
C THR A 556 -17.00 -10.99 17.77
N ALA A 557 -16.77 -11.64 16.64
CA ALA A 557 -17.82 -12.07 15.70
C ALA A 557 -18.98 -12.78 16.43
N ASP A 558 -20.22 -12.33 16.19
CA ASP A 558 -21.42 -12.81 16.88
C ASP A 558 -22.36 -13.66 15.99
N GLY A 559 -22.01 -13.81 14.71
CA GLY A 559 -22.76 -14.55 13.69
C GLY A 559 -23.71 -13.69 12.85
N ASN A 560 -23.83 -12.39 13.13
CA ASN A 560 -24.82 -11.50 12.49
C ASN A 560 -24.15 -10.27 11.88
N ILE A 561 -24.25 -10.10 10.56
CA ILE A 561 -23.79 -8.88 9.87
C ILE A 561 -24.88 -7.81 10.02
N ASN A 562 -24.64 -6.84 10.91
CA ASN A 562 -25.63 -5.87 11.38
C ASN A 562 -25.02 -4.47 11.63
N PHE A 563 -25.77 -3.62 12.35
CA PHE A 563 -25.40 -2.24 12.64
C PHE A 563 -24.01 -2.09 13.27
N GLU A 564 -23.60 -3.00 14.16
CA GLU A 564 -22.29 -2.95 14.81
C GLU A 564 -21.15 -3.07 13.78
N ASP A 565 -21.27 -4.00 12.81
CA ASP A 565 -20.31 -4.15 11.72
C ASP A 565 -20.28 -2.93 10.81
N LEU A 566 -21.45 -2.33 10.55
CA LEU A 566 -21.55 -1.09 9.76
C LEU A 566 -20.80 0.06 10.45
N ILE A 567 -20.84 0.16 11.78
CA ILE A 567 -20.07 1.19 12.49
C ILE A 567 -18.56 0.92 12.36
N ILE A 568 -18.10 -0.30 12.60
CA ILE A 568 -16.69 -0.67 12.45
C ILE A 568 -16.20 -0.37 11.03
N PHE A 569 -16.96 -0.77 10.01
CA PHE A 569 -16.69 -0.46 8.62
C PHE A 569 -16.63 1.06 8.36
N SER A 570 -17.63 1.82 8.82
CA SER A 570 -17.74 3.26 8.58
C SER A 570 -16.57 4.08 9.15
N VAL A 571 -16.02 3.65 10.29
CA VAL A 571 -14.88 4.27 10.99
C VAL A 571 -13.55 3.82 10.40
N GLY A 572 -13.49 2.66 9.75
CA GLY A 572 -12.31 2.16 9.03
C GLY A 572 -12.13 2.76 7.63
N TYR A 573 -13.22 3.09 6.95
CA TYR A 573 -13.22 3.56 5.57
C TYR A 573 -12.27 4.74 5.34
N GLY A 574 -11.36 4.57 4.38
CA GLY A 574 -10.33 5.56 4.01
C GLY A 574 -9.17 5.74 5.01
N LYS A 575 -9.04 4.93 6.08
CA LYS A 575 -7.88 5.03 6.99
C LYS A 575 -6.60 4.40 6.42
N SER A 576 -5.51 5.15 6.51
CA SER A 576 -4.19 4.63 6.88
C SER A 576 -3.88 4.99 8.34
N ALA A 577 -2.99 4.26 9.01
CA ALA A 577 -2.82 4.35 10.47
C ALA A 577 -2.25 5.71 10.94
N GLY A 578 -2.76 6.27 12.05
CA GLY A 578 -2.06 7.35 12.77
C GLY A 578 -2.89 8.25 13.70
N ASN A 579 -4.12 8.61 13.33
CA ASN A 579 -4.85 9.66 14.07
C ASN A 579 -5.77 9.09 15.17
N GLU A 580 -5.44 9.39 16.44
CA GLU A 580 -6.44 9.40 17.50
C GLU A 580 -7.46 10.51 17.19
N LEU A 581 -8.73 10.13 17.00
CA LEU A 581 -9.80 11.11 16.96
C LEU A 581 -9.90 11.80 18.33
N PRO A 582 -10.28 13.10 18.39
CA PRO A 582 -10.47 13.79 19.66
C PRO A 582 -11.64 13.16 20.42
N LYS A 583 -11.40 12.71 21.67
CA LYS A 583 -12.42 12.11 22.53
C LYS A 583 -13.48 13.16 22.91
N VAL A 584 -14.58 13.21 22.16
CA VAL A 584 -15.74 14.03 22.49
C VAL A 584 -16.48 13.41 23.68
N LYS A 585 -16.95 14.25 24.60
CA LYS A 585 -17.73 13.79 25.75
C LYS A 585 -19.10 13.29 25.28
N VAL A 586 -19.36 11.99 25.43
CA VAL A 586 -20.67 11.41 25.17
C VAL A 586 -21.71 12.01 26.13
N ASN A 587 -22.67 12.73 25.56
CA ASN A 587 -23.87 13.27 26.22
C ASN A 587 -25.09 12.79 25.42
N PRO A 588 -26.31 12.77 26.00
CA PRO A 588 -27.48 12.26 25.30
C PRO A 588 -27.90 13.09 24.07
N ILE A 589 -28.36 12.41 23.03
CA ILE A 589 -29.06 13.01 21.88
C ILE A 589 -30.57 12.80 22.02
N ASN A 590 -31.36 13.62 21.32
CA ASN A 590 -32.81 13.53 21.24
C ASN A 590 -33.24 13.15 19.83
N VAL A 591 -34.18 12.22 19.71
CA VAL A 591 -34.86 11.86 18.45
C VAL A 591 -36.31 12.32 18.50
N THR A 592 -36.77 12.89 17.39
CA THR A 592 -38.16 13.31 17.16
C THR A 592 -38.61 12.91 15.76
N LEU A 593 -39.81 12.34 15.63
CA LEU A 593 -40.47 12.09 14.35
C LEU A 593 -41.42 13.24 14.01
N GLY A 594 -41.45 13.67 12.75
CA GLY A 594 -42.50 14.54 12.22
C GLY A 594 -43.39 13.81 11.21
N GLU A 595 -44.41 14.51 10.71
CA GLU A 595 -45.37 13.96 9.73
C GLU A 595 -45.51 14.93 8.55
N GLU A 596 -45.32 14.41 7.33
CA GLU A 596 -45.55 15.13 6.08
C GLU A 596 -46.35 14.23 5.12
N ILE A 597 -47.58 14.61 4.80
CA ILE A 597 -48.44 13.86 3.86
C ILE A 597 -48.30 14.48 2.47
N VAL A 598 -47.82 13.70 1.50
CA VAL A 598 -47.66 14.13 0.10
C VAL A 598 -48.53 13.26 -0.80
N GLY A 599 -49.79 13.67 -0.96
CA GLY A 599 -50.79 12.92 -1.74
C GLY A 599 -51.17 11.60 -1.05
N ASN A 600 -50.94 10.47 -1.71
CA ASN A 600 -51.18 9.14 -1.13
C ASN A 600 -49.94 8.57 -0.41
N THR A 601 -48.79 9.25 -0.52
CA THR A 601 -47.51 8.83 0.08
C THR A 601 -47.34 9.51 1.44
N VAL A 602 -46.88 8.76 2.44
CA VAL A 602 -46.47 9.30 3.73
C VAL A 602 -44.97 9.57 3.70
N ARG A 603 -44.54 10.75 4.17
CA ARG A 603 -43.14 11.13 4.32
C ARG A 603 -42.88 11.52 5.77
N VAL A 604 -42.00 10.79 6.46
CA VAL A 604 -41.74 10.93 7.91
C VAL A 604 -40.33 11.49 8.12
N PRO A 605 -40.15 12.80 8.37
CA PRO A 605 -38.85 13.35 8.74
C PRO A 605 -38.38 12.84 10.11
N VAL A 606 -37.12 12.41 10.17
CA VAL A 606 -36.41 12.03 11.40
C VAL A 606 -35.48 13.19 11.81
N TYR A 607 -35.72 13.76 12.99
CA TYR A 607 -35.00 14.93 13.51
C TYR A 607 -34.11 14.58 14.69
N LEU A 608 -32.86 15.09 14.68
CA LEU A 608 -31.90 14.98 15.79
C LEU A 608 -31.66 16.34 16.45
N SER A 609 -31.55 16.33 17.78
CA SER A 609 -31.13 17.49 18.60
C SER A 609 -30.41 17.07 19.88
N GLY A 610 -29.89 18.02 20.66
CA GLY A 610 -29.04 17.75 21.83
C GLY A 610 -27.55 17.67 21.45
N SER A 611 -26.79 16.82 22.12
CA SER A 611 -25.34 16.75 21.96
C SER A 611 -24.91 15.91 20.75
N VAL A 612 -25.32 16.33 19.57
CA VAL A 612 -25.08 15.65 18.28
C VAL A 612 -23.64 15.83 17.74
N GLU A 613 -22.65 16.15 18.58
CA GLU A 613 -21.31 16.60 18.14
C GLU A 613 -20.39 15.49 17.58
N ASP A 614 -20.78 14.22 17.68
CA ASP A 614 -20.07 13.07 17.06
C ASP A 614 -21.02 11.86 16.84
N VAL A 615 -22.12 12.02 16.10
CA VAL A 615 -23.02 10.89 15.79
C VAL A 615 -22.59 10.21 14.49
N ARG A 616 -21.88 9.08 14.59
CA ARG A 616 -21.28 8.34 13.47
C ARG A 616 -22.31 7.48 12.74
N GLY A 617 -23.21 6.83 13.47
CA GLY A 617 -24.29 6.07 12.89
C GLY A 617 -25.49 5.91 13.81
N LEU A 618 -26.60 5.52 13.19
CA LEU A 618 -27.94 5.45 13.75
C LEU A 618 -28.63 4.18 13.25
N SER A 619 -29.28 3.46 14.15
CA SER A 619 -30.13 2.31 13.84
C SER A 619 -31.53 2.60 14.40
N PHE A 620 -32.57 2.43 13.58
CA PHE A 620 -33.96 2.66 13.94
C PHE A 620 -34.80 1.41 13.65
N SER A 621 -35.56 0.96 14.64
CA SER A 621 -36.51 -0.15 14.52
C SER A 621 -37.94 0.36 14.69
N PHE A 622 -38.83 0.07 13.75
CA PHE A 622 -40.23 0.50 13.78
C PHE A 622 -41.20 -0.65 13.55
N ARG A 623 -42.37 -0.62 14.21
CA ARG A 623 -43.58 -1.38 13.82
C ARG A 623 -44.45 -0.52 12.93
N THR A 624 -44.94 -1.07 11.83
CA THR A 624 -45.87 -0.35 10.96
C THR A 624 -46.71 -1.26 10.08
N GLY A 625 -47.96 -0.84 9.85
CA GLY A 625 -48.80 -1.40 8.79
C GLY A 625 -48.59 -0.72 7.42
N MET A 626 -47.57 0.14 7.29
CA MET A 626 -47.22 0.82 6.04
C MET A 626 -46.13 0.07 5.27
N THR A 627 -46.16 0.15 3.94
CA THR A 627 -45.10 -0.38 3.06
C THR A 627 -44.07 0.71 2.77
N LEU A 628 -42.83 0.49 3.18
CA LEU A 628 -41.70 1.39 2.95
C LEU A 628 -41.26 1.34 1.47
N LYS A 629 -41.28 2.49 0.79
CA LYS A 629 -40.66 2.67 -0.54
C LYS A 629 -39.17 2.91 -0.48
N GLY A 630 -38.71 3.59 0.57
CA GLY A 630 -37.30 3.86 0.79
C GLY A 630 -37.05 4.99 1.77
N VAL A 631 -35.78 5.34 1.90
CA VAL A 631 -35.30 6.37 2.83
C VAL A 631 -34.54 7.42 2.03
N GLU A 632 -35.03 8.66 2.06
CA GLU A 632 -34.36 9.81 1.45
C GLU A 632 -33.38 10.42 2.46
N LYS A 633 -32.10 10.52 2.09
CA LYS A 633 -31.06 11.07 2.95
C LYS A 633 -31.23 12.59 3.08
N ALA A 634 -31.03 13.13 4.29
CA ALA A 634 -31.13 14.56 4.58
C ALA A 634 -29.97 15.04 5.47
N GLY A 635 -29.82 16.36 5.60
CA GLY A 635 -28.74 16.96 6.41
C GLY A 635 -27.37 16.40 6.04
N GLU A 636 -26.57 16.03 7.04
CA GLU A 636 -25.22 15.50 6.85
C GLU A 636 -25.19 14.06 6.30
N LEU A 637 -26.30 13.29 6.35
CA LEU A 637 -26.41 12.00 5.64
C LEU A 637 -26.62 12.18 4.12
N ASN A 638 -27.07 13.35 3.65
CA ASN A 638 -27.21 13.59 2.21
C ASN A 638 -25.87 13.80 1.48
N ASN A 639 -24.77 13.93 2.22
CA ASN A 639 -23.43 13.97 1.64
C ASN A 639 -23.07 12.66 0.95
N GLU A 640 -22.04 12.69 0.09
CA GLU A 640 -21.55 11.55 -0.71
C GLU A 640 -21.17 10.32 0.15
N ASN A 641 -20.87 10.53 1.44
CA ASN A 641 -20.44 9.49 2.37
C ASN A 641 -21.54 9.01 3.34
N GLY A 642 -22.76 9.55 3.23
CA GLY A 642 -23.88 9.02 4.02
C GLY A 642 -24.37 7.70 3.42
N PHE A 643 -24.20 6.61 4.14
CA PHE A 643 -24.74 5.30 3.81
C PHE A 643 -26.03 5.07 4.58
N VAL A 644 -27.03 4.51 3.90
CA VAL A 644 -28.31 4.11 4.50
C VAL A 644 -28.73 2.80 3.85
N ILE A 645 -29.07 1.83 4.69
CA ILE A 645 -29.63 0.54 4.29
C ILE A 645 -30.90 0.29 5.09
N PHE A 646 -31.93 -0.26 4.45
CA PHE A 646 -33.24 -0.45 5.04
C PHE A 646 -33.87 -1.77 4.58
N ARG A 647 -34.60 -2.43 5.48
CA ARG A 647 -35.43 -3.59 5.15
C ARG A 647 -36.78 -3.50 5.83
N GLN A 648 -37.77 -4.15 5.22
CA GLN A 648 -39.06 -4.39 5.84
C GLN A 648 -39.36 -5.89 5.82
N GLU A 649 -39.59 -6.48 6.99
CA GLU A 649 -39.96 -7.88 7.18
C GLU A 649 -41.32 -7.94 7.91
N GLY A 650 -42.40 -8.02 7.13
CA GLY A 650 -43.75 -7.93 7.66
C GLY A 650 -44.05 -6.53 8.18
N ASP A 651 -44.34 -6.41 9.47
CA ASP A 651 -44.60 -5.14 10.15
C ASP A 651 -43.33 -4.46 10.69
N LEU A 652 -42.18 -5.16 10.70
CA LEU A 652 -40.91 -4.61 11.18
C LEU A 652 -40.19 -3.86 10.06
N VAL A 653 -39.93 -2.59 10.27
CA VAL A 653 -39.02 -1.77 9.45
C VAL A 653 -37.74 -1.53 10.23
N GLN A 654 -36.61 -1.92 9.64
CA GLN A 654 -35.27 -1.68 10.19
C GLN A 654 -34.51 -0.76 9.24
N ILE A 655 -33.91 0.30 9.78
CA ILE A 655 -33.14 1.30 9.03
C ILE A 655 -31.83 1.54 9.76
N ASP A 656 -30.71 1.22 9.10
CA ASP A 656 -29.37 1.47 9.61
C ASP A 656 -28.68 2.51 8.71
N ALA A 657 -28.04 3.50 9.34
CA ALA A 657 -27.39 4.61 8.66
C ALA A 657 -26.04 4.93 9.30
N ALA A 658 -25.05 5.30 8.49
CA ALA A 658 -23.73 5.71 8.96
C ALA A 658 -23.11 6.80 8.06
N VAL A 659 -22.33 7.70 8.65
CA VAL A 659 -21.43 8.59 7.91
C VAL A 659 -20.10 7.87 7.73
N ILE A 660 -19.84 7.41 6.51
CA ILE A 660 -18.62 6.71 6.13
C ILE A 660 -17.45 7.71 6.03
N GLY A 661 -16.26 7.29 6.47
CA GLY A 661 -15.01 8.04 6.27
C GLY A 661 -14.43 8.60 7.57
N ALA A 662 -13.15 8.29 7.79
CA ALA A 662 -12.45 8.51 9.04
C ALA A 662 -11.95 9.94 9.30
N ASP A 663 -11.61 10.65 8.24
CA ASP A 663 -11.22 12.07 8.23
C ASP A 663 -12.45 13.00 8.26
N LYS A 664 -13.64 12.44 7.97
CA LYS A 664 -14.87 13.18 7.77
C LYS A 664 -15.61 13.34 9.08
N LYS A 665 -16.13 14.54 9.29
CA LYS A 665 -17.02 14.85 10.42
C LYS A 665 -18.18 13.85 10.41
N ALA A 666 -18.44 13.26 11.57
CA ALA A 666 -19.70 12.60 11.85
C ALA A 666 -20.87 13.60 11.71
N ILE A 667 -22.12 13.15 11.90
CA ILE A 667 -23.22 14.10 12.09
C ILE A 667 -22.82 14.97 13.31
N SER A 668 -22.88 16.28 13.12
CA SER A 668 -22.30 17.32 13.97
C SER A 668 -23.25 18.51 14.21
N ALA A 669 -24.40 18.55 13.54
CA ALA A 669 -25.41 19.60 13.65
C ALA A 669 -26.83 19.06 13.90
N GLU A 670 -27.65 19.81 14.64
CA GLU A 670 -29.07 19.49 14.83
C GLU A 670 -29.84 19.67 13.50
N GLY A 671 -30.79 18.78 13.21
CA GLY A 671 -31.48 18.82 11.91
C GLY A 671 -32.24 17.55 11.55
N ILE A 672 -32.89 17.59 10.38
CA ILE A 672 -33.48 16.41 9.75
C ILE A 672 -32.36 15.61 9.08
N VAL A 673 -32.23 14.33 9.43
CA VAL A 673 -31.19 13.43 8.91
C VAL A 673 -31.71 12.45 7.85
N ALA A 674 -33.00 12.12 7.87
CA ALA A 674 -33.63 11.29 6.86
C ALA A 674 -35.13 11.58 6.73
N TYR A 675 -35.72 11.18 5.62
CA TYR A 675 -37.18 11.07 5.45
C TYR A 675 -37.54 9.62 5.09
N LEU A 676 -38.47 9.02 5.83
CA LEU A 676 -38.97 7.68 5.54
C LEU A 676 -40.19 7.80 4.63
N VAL A 677 -40.22 7.07 3.52
CA VAL A 677 -41.26 7.23 2.48
C VAL A 677 -42.10 5.96 2.39
N PHE A 678 -43.42 6.05 2.60
CA PHE A 678 -44.34 4.90 2.60
C PHE A 678 -45.52 5.05 1.62
N GLU A 679 -46.01 3.92 1.08
CA GLU A 679 -47.06 3.86 0.05
C GLU A 679 -48.49 4.09 0.53
N ASN A 680 -48.74 3.74 1.79
CA ASN A 680 -50.07 3.69 2.39
C ASN A 680 -50.05 4.28 3.80
N LYS A 681 -51.23 4.75 4.21
CA LYS A 681 -51.47 5.35 5.52
C LYS A 681 -51.87 4.25 6.53
N SER A 682 -51.13 4.14 7.63
CA SER A 682 -51.39 3.22 8.75
C SER A 682 -50.75 3.74 10.06
N SER A 683 -50.59 2.92 11.09
CA SER A 683 -49.74 3.25 12.26
C SER A 683 -48.25 3.09 11.95
N LEU A 684 -47.41 3.89 12.61
CA LEU A 684 -45.95 3.77 12.66
C LEU A 684 -45.48 4.03 14.10
N GLU A 685 -44.89 3.03 14.74
CA GLU A 685 -44.37 3.09 16.11
C GLU A 685 -42.87 2.82 16.12
N LEU A 686 -42.10 3.64 16.82
CA LEU A 686 -40.65 3.51 16.98
C LEU A 686 -40.36 2.62 18.20
N GLU A 687 -39.89 1.39 17.96
CA GLU A 687 -39.54 0.43 19.02
C GLU A 687 -38.19 0.74 19.67
N ALA A 688 -37.18 1.07 18.87
CA ALA A 688 -35.81 1.25 19.35
C ALA A 688 -35.00 2.22 18.49
N VAL A 689 -34.05 2.91 19.12
CA VAL A 689 -32.96 3.62 18.44
C VAL A 689 -31.63 3.32 19.12
N ILE A 690 -30.63 2.96 18.32
CA ILE A 690 -29.24 2.85 18.74
C ILE A 690 -28.46 3.94 18.02
N ALA A 691 -27.58 4.64 18.74
CA ALA A 691 -26.71 5.67 18.17
C ALA A 691 -25.28 5.41 18.62
N ARG A 692 -24.32 5.49 17.69
CA ARG A 692 -22.91 5.18 17.93
C ARG A 692 -22.03 6.36 17.52
N ASN A 693 -20.97 6.64 18.28
CA ASN A 693 -19.99 7.69 17.98
C ASN A 693 -18.79 7.17 17.16
N SER A 694 -17.84 8.05 16.81
CA SER A 694 -16.68 7.68 15.99
C SER A 694 -15.65 6.76 16.69
N PHE A 695 -15.91 6.37 17.95
CA PHE A 695 -15.13 5.39 18.72
C PHE A 695 -15.89 4.06 18.95
N ASN A 696 -17.04 3.87 18.29
CA ASN A 696 -18.00 2.80 18.56
C ASN A 696 -18.57 2.78 20.00
N GLN A 697 -18.72 3.95 20.63
CA GLN A 697 -19.42 4.09 21.93
C GLN A 697 -20.91 4.33 21.72
N ASP A 698 -21.73 3.72 22.57
CA ASP A 698 -23.15 4.03 22.66
C ASP A 698 -23.37 5.49 23.06
N ILE A 699 -24.16 6.20 22.26
CA ILE A 699 -24.66 7.53 22.58
C ILE A 699 -26.06 7.33 23.17
N PRO A 700 -26.32 7.74 24.44
CA PRO A 700 -27.65 7.62 25.02
C PRO A 700 -28.68 8.40 24.19
N VAL A 701 -29.76 7.73 23.78
CA VAL A 701 -30.84 8.35 23.01
C VAL A 701 -32.05 8.62 23.92
N LEU A 702 -32.54 9.85 23.89
CA LEU A 702 -33.78 10.27 24.53
C LEU A 702 -34.86 10.47 23.47
N MET A 703 -36.05 9.89 23.69
CA MET A 703 -37.20 10.17 22.84
C MET A 703 -37.86 11.48 23.27
N LYS A 704 -38.06 12.39 22.31
CA LYS A 704 -38.69 13.69 22.56
C LYS A 704 -39.84 13.91 21.59
N GLY A 705 -41.06 13.63 22.03
CA GLY A 705 -42.28 13.68 21.22
C GLY A 705 -43.06 12.37 21.26
N ASN A 706 -43.97 12.17 20.29
CA ASN A 706 -44.68 10.91 20.13
C ASN A 706 -43.77 9.85 19.49
N SER A 707 -43.63 8.70 20.15
CA SER A 707 -43.00 7.51 19.56
C SER A 707 -43.93 6.75 18.59
N ALA A 708 -45.19 7.16 18.47
CA ALA A 708 -46.16 6.57 17.53
C ALA A 708 -46.92 7.64 16.73
N LEU A 709 -47.04 7.43 15.42
CA LEU A 709 -47.85 8.21 14.48
C LEU A 709 -49.01 7.34 13.98
N ASN A 710 -50.23 7.84 14.05
CA ASN A 710 -51.43 7.17 13.52
C ASN A 710 -51.92 7.93 12.29
N ILE A 711 -51.49 7.48 11.11
CA ILE A 711 -51.72 8.19 9.85
C ILE A 711 -52.85 7.47 9.13
N THR A 712 -54.04 8.06 9.11
CA THR A 712 -55.24 7.42 8.56
C THR A 712 -55.60 7.93 7.16
N PRO A 713 -56.28 7.13 6.32
CA PRO A 713 -56.90 7.62 5.08
C PRO A 713 -57.85 8.79 5.35
N ASP A 714 -57.91 9.77 4.44
CA ASP A 714 -58.74 10.97 4.64
C ASP A 714 -60.23 10.71 4.30
N ALA A 715 -60.53 9.62 3.61
CA ALA A 715 -61.87 9.23 3.18
C ALA A 715 -62.00 7.71 2.97
N TYR A 716 -63.24 7.22 2.95
CA TYR A 716 -63.54 5.85 2.53
C TYR A 716 -63.36 5.69 1.02
N ALA A 717 -62.77 4.58 0.57
CA ALA A 717 -62.61 4.27 -0.85
C ALA A 717 -62.71 2.76 -1.14
N LEU A 718 -63.19 2.41 -2.33
CA LEU A 718 -63.11 1.04 -2.88
C LEU A 718 -62.32 1.09 -4.19
N SER A 719 -61.21 0.37 -4.25
CA SER A 719 -60.32 0.33 -5.41
C SER A 719 -60.78 -0.66 -6.47
N GLN A 720 -60.29 -0.50 -7.69
CA GLN A 720 -60.50 -1.50 -8.74
C GLN A 720 -59.68 -2.75 -8.43
N ASN A 721 -60.30 -3.92 -8.52
CA ASN A 721 -59.62 -5.20 -8.34
C ASN A 721 -58.48 -5.38 -9.36
N TYR A 722 -57.42 -6.07 -8.94
CA TYR A 722 -56.25 -6.33 -9.78
C TYR A 722 -55.77 -7.80 -9.63
N PRO A 723 -55.46 -8.51 -10.72
CA PRO A 723 -55.68 -8.11 -12.12
C PRO A 723 -57.18 -8.00 -12.48
N ASN A 724 -57.49 -7.34 -13.60
CA ASN A 724 -58.84 -7.29 -14.18
C ASN A 724 -58.75 -7.02 -15.71
N PRO A 725 -59.09 -7.97 -16.61
CA PRO A 725 -59.61 -9.31 -16.33
C PRO A 725 -58.68 -10.21 -15.50
N PHE A 726 -59.22 -11.25 -14.88
CA PHE A 726 -58.48 -12.16 -14.00
C PHE A 726 -58.80 -13.64 -14.26
N ASN A 727 -57.89 -14.54 -13.88
CA ASN A 727 -58.03 -15.98 -14.04
C ASN A 727 -57.18 -16.77 -13.00
N PRO A 728 -57.79 -17.61 -12.14
CA PRO A 728 -59.12 -17.46 -11.56
C PRO A 728 -59.15 -16.49 -10.37
N SER A 729 -57.99 -15.94 -9.94
CA SER A 729 -57.85 -15.15 -8.72
C SER A 729 -57.53 -13.67 -8.94
N THR A 730 -57.94 -12.82 -8.00
CA THR A 730 -57.76 -11.36 -8.01
C THR A 730 -57.75 -10.80 -6.58
N ALA A 731 -57.26 -9.58 -6.38
CA ALA A 731 -57.29 -8.88 -5.09
C ALA A 731 -58.20 -7.64 -5.15
N ILE A 732 -58.96 -7.40 -4.08
CA ILE A 732 -59.84 -6.23 -3.90
C ILE A 732 -59.34 -5.41 -2.71
N SER A 733 -58.98 -4.15 -2.94
CA SER A 733 -58.50 -3.22 -1.90
C SER A 733 -59.49 -2.09 -1.60
N PHE A 734 -59.50 -1.62 -0.36
CA PHE A 734 -60.35 -0.52 0.10
C PHE A 734 -59.72 0.25 1.26
N ALA A 735 -60.14 1.50 1.48
CA ALA A 735 -59.63 2.39 2.52
C ALA A 735 -60.73 2.75 3.54
N LEU A 736 -60.36 2.81 4.82
CA LEU A 736 -61.20 3.19 5.95
C LEU A 736 -60.52 4.36 6.71
N PRO A 737 -61.16 5.53 6.86
CA PRO A 737 -60.59 6.66 7.61
C PRO A 737 -60.69 6.48 9.14
N GLN A 738 -61.56 5.58 9.60
CA GLN A 738 -61.80 5.25 11.00
C GLN A 738 -62.22 3.77 11.12
N ALA A 739 -62.09 3.18 12.31
CA ALA A 739 -62.56 1.83 12.58
C ALA A 739 -64.05 1.69 12.23
N SER A 740 -64.41 0.66 11.45
CA SER A 740 -65.74 0.51 10.83
C SER A 740 -66.16 -0.95 10.72
N GLU A 741 -67.45 -1.24 10.85
CA GLU A 741 -68.01 -2.55 10.49
C GLU A 741 -68.06 -2.67 8.96
N VAL A 742 -67.38 -3.70 8.43
CA VAL A 742 -67.19 -3.92 6.99
C VAL A 742 -67.92 -5.17 6.50
N THR A 743 -68.56 -5.05 5.34
CA THR A 743 -69.10 -6.17 4.57
C THR A 743 -68.65 -6.05 3.12
N LEU A 744 -68.03 -7.10 2.58
CA LEU A 744 -67.56 -7.18 1.19
C LEU A 744 -68.14 -8.43 0.52
N LYS A 745 -69.03 -8.22 -0.45
CA LYS A 745 -69.83 -9.26 -1.10
C LYS A 745 -69.71 -9.19 -2.62
N ILE A 746 -69.80 -10.35 -3.26
CA ILE A 746 -69.68 -10.52 -4.72
C ILE A 746 -70.98 -11.08 -5.28
N TYR A 747 -71.41 -10.52 -6.40
CA TYR A 747 -72.67 -10.79 -7.08
C TYR A 747 -72.44 -11.10 -8.55
N ASN A 748 -73.31 -11.91 -9.15
CA ASN A 748 -73.40 -12.06 -10.60
C ASN A 748 -74.21 -10.92 -11.25
N THR A 749 -74.33 -10.91 -12.57
CA THR A 749 -75.11 -9.90 -13.32
C THR A 749 -76.61 -9.90 -13.05
N LEU A 750 -77.15 -10.97 -12.43
CA LEU A 750 -78.55 -11.07 -12.00
C LEU A 750 -78.75 -10.53 -10.56
N GLY A 751 -77.69 -10.04 -9.91
CA GLY A 751 -77.73 -9.57 -8.52
C GLY A 751 -77.76 -10.68 -7.47
N GLN A 752 -77.53 -11.94 -7.86
CA GLN A 752 -77.43 -13.06 -6.92
C GLN A 752 -76.04 -13.06 -6.28
N GLU A 753 -75.98 -13.21 -4.96
CA GLU A 753 -74.74 -13.36 -4.20
C GLU A 753 -74.03 -14.67 -4.57
N VAL A 754 -72.75 -14.60 -4.93
CA VAL A 754 -71.92 -15.76 -5.31
C VAL A 754 -70.73 -15.98 -4.38
N ALA A 755 -70.31 -14.97 -3.62
CA ALA A 755 -69.31 -15.10 -2.55
C ALA A 755 -69.41 -13.95 -1.53
N VAL A 756 -68.96 -14.22 -0.31
CA VAL A 756 -68.79 -13.24 0.77
C VAL A 756 -67.34 -13.28 1.21
N LEU A 757 -66.64 -12.14 1.19
CA LEU A 757 -65.22 -12.03 1.57
C LEU A 757 -65.03 -11.45 2.98
N ILE A 758 -66.00 -10.67 3.45
CA ILE A 758 -66.08 -10.06 4.78
C ILE A 758 -67.56 -9.95 5.14
N ASN A 759 -67.96 -10.33 6.35
CA ASN A 759 -69.36 -10.36 6.76
C ASN A 759 -69.60 -9.70 8.13
N GLY A 760 -69.70 -8.37 8.17
CA GLY A 760 -69.95 -7.61 9.40
C GLY A 760 -68.77 -7.60 10.37
N GLU A 761 -67.54 -7.66 9.86
CA GLU A 761 -66.32 -7.62 10.68
C GLU A 761 -65.94 -6.17 10.98
N THR A 762 -65.71 -5.83 12.25
CA THR A 762 -65.08 -4.54 12.60
C THR A 762 -63.63 -4.55 12.16
N MET A 763 -63.25 -3.59 11.32
CA MET A 763 -61.88 -3.41 10.82
C MET A 763 -61.37 -2.03 11.20
N GLU A 764 -60.11 -1.95 11.62
CA GLU A 764 -59.44 -0.71 12.02
C GLU A 764 -59.26 0.28 10.87
N ALA A 765 -58.96 1.55 11.20
CA ALA A 765 -58.60 2.57 10.22
C ALA A 765 -57.36 2.14 9.42
N GLY A 766 -57.36 2.36 8.11
CA GLY A 766 -56.25 1.97 7.22
C GLY A 766 -56.71 1.49 5.84
N ILE A 767 -55.76 0.96 5.06
CA ILE A 767 -56.02 0.34 3.76
C ILE A 767 -55.99 -1.19 3.90
N HIS A 768 -57.06 -1.83 3.46
CA HIS A 768 -57.29 -3.27 3.59
C HIS A 768 -57.37 -3.92 2.22
N THR A 769 -56.92 -5.18 2.09
CA THR A 769 -56.99 -5.96 0.85
C THR A 769 -57.47 -7.38 1.15
N LYS A 770 -58.40 -7.90 0.33
CA LYS A 770 -58.86 -9.31 0.39
C LYS A 770 -58.67 -9.98 -0.97
N ALA A 771 -58.15 -11.20 -0.95
CA ALA A 771 -58.07 -12.05 -2.13
C ALA A 771 -59.44 -12.66 -2.46
N PHE A 772 -59.68 -12.91 -3.74
CA PHE A 772 -60.84 -13.64 -4.25
C PHE A 772 -60.39 -14.67 -5.28
N ASP A 773 -60.83 -15.92 -5.10
CA ASP A 773 -60.67 -17.00 -6.07
C ASP A 773 -62.04 -17.36 -6.65
N ALA A 774 -62.16 -17.25 -7.97
CA ALA A 774 -63.36 -17.56 -8.74
C ALA A 774 -63.27 -18.90 -9.49
N GLY A 775 -62.40 -19.82 -9.06
CA GLY A 775 -62.16 -21.12 -9.70
C GLY A 775 -63.42 -21.96 -9.93
N ASN A 776 -64.44 -21.81 -9.07
CA ASN A 776 -65.73 -22.50 -9.19
C ASN A 776 -66.80 -21.73 -9.97
N LEU A 777 -66.51 -20.53 -10.49
CA LEU A 777 -67.44 -19.67 -11.22
C LEU A 777 -67.21 -19.73 -12.74
N THR A 778 -68.20 -19.34 -13.55
CA THR A 778 -68.08 -19.27 -15.02
C THR A 778 -67.48 -17.95 -15.49
N SER A 779 -66.73 -17.95 -16.59
CA SER A 779 -66.23 -16.71 -17.22
C SER A 779 -67.36 -15.71 -17.46
N GLY A 780 -67.15 -14.44 -17.12
CA GLY A 780 -68.19 -13.43 -17.14
C GLY A 780 -67.90 -12.20 -16.29
N VAL A 781 -68.89 -11.31 -16.20
CA VAL A 781 -68.82 -10.09 -15.40
C VAL A 781 -69.40 -10.35 -14.01
N TYR A 782 -68.66 -9.97 -12.98
CA TYR A 782 -69.08 -10.01 -11.58
C TYR A 782 -69.03 -8.60 -10.99
N ILE A 783 -69.83 -8.38 -9.95
CA ILE A 783 -69.95 -7.09 -9.27
C ILE A 783 -69.59 -7.30 -7.80
N TYR A 784 -68.72 -6.48 -7.24
CA TYR A 784 -68.41 -6.49 -5.81
C TYR A 784 -68.90 -5.19 -5.16
N LYS A 785 -69.48 -5.33 -3.97
CA LYS A 785 -69.99 -4.24 -3.14
C LYS A 785 -69.27 -4.26 -1.80
N LEU A 786 -68.67 -3.13 -1.44
CA LEU A 786 -68.21 -2.83 -0.10
C LEU A 786 -69.28 -2.01 0.63
N THR A 787 -69.56 -2.33 1.88
CA THR A 787 -70.26 -1.47 2.83
C THR A 787 -69.39 -1.32 4.07
N ALA A 788 -69.15 -0.10 4.54
CA ALA A 788 -68.32 0.22 5.69
C ALA A 788 -69.00 1.33 6.51
N GLY A 789 -69.68 0.97 7.61
CA GLY A 789 -70.58 1.89 8.30
C GLY A 789 -71.63 2.50 7.35
N SER A 790 -71.63 3.82 7.18
CA SER A 790 -72.52 4.54 6.24
C SER A 790 -72.00 4.60 4.79
N PHE A 791 -70.75 4.20 4.53
CA PHE A 791 -70.19 4.18 3.19
C PHE A 791 -70.61 2.91 2.43
N SER A 792 -70.98 3.06 1.15
CA SER A 792 -71.29 1.93 0.27
C SER A 792 -70.78 2.22 -1.14
N ALA A 793 -69.93 1.34 -1.68
CA ALA A 793 -69.36 1.46 -3.02
C ALA A 793 -69.47 0.14 -3.79
N VAL A 794 -69.60 0.24 -5.12
CA VAL A 794 -69.79 -0.90 -6.03
C VAL A 794 -68.86 -0.77 -7.22
N LYS A 795 -68.23 -1.88 -7.63
CA LYS A 795 -67.40 -1.98 -8.84
C LYS A 795 -67.61 -3.31 -9.56
N LYS A 796 -67.19 -3.36 -10.84
CA LYS A 796 -67.26 -4.54 -11.71
C LYS A 796 -65.90 -5.19 -11.90
N MET A 797 -65.87 -6.49 -12.12
CA MET A 797 -64.68 -7.28 -12.48
C MET A 797 -65.01 -8.34 -13.54
N ASN A 798 -64.03 -8.73 -14.34
CA ASN A 798 -64.19 -9.64 -15.46
C ASN A 798 -63.38 -10.92 -15.22
N LEU A 799 -64.04 -12.06 -15.03
CA LEU A 799 -63.39 -13.37 -14.97
C LEU A 799 -63.26 -13.93 -16.39
N LEU A 800 -62.04 -14.34 -16.77
CA LEU A 800 -61.74 -14.91 -18.08
C LEU A 800 -60.95 -16.21 -17.88
N LYS A 801 -61.67 -17.34 -17.84
CA LYS A 801 -61.08 -18.69 -17.92
C LYS A 801 -60.62 -19.02 -19.33
#